data_AF-A0A7V7WUL0-F1
#
_entry.id   AF-A0A7V7WUL0-F1
#
_cell.length_a   1.000
_cell.length_b   1.000
_cell.length_c   1.000
_cell.angle_alpha   90.00
_cell.angle_beta   90.00
_cell.angle_gamma   90.00
#
_symmetry.space_group_name_H-M   'P 1'
#
loop_
_entity.id
_entity.type
_entity.pdbx_description
1 polymer ?
#
loop_
_entity_poly.entity_id
_entity_poly.type
_entity_poly.pdbx_seq_one_letter_code
_entity_poly.pdbx_strand_id
1 'polypeptide(L)'
;GVLFIDRINADNNLGYCERIDSTNPCGEQPLPAYGCCCLGSIDLTFFIEAPFEEGARFRDDAFAEVVRVAVRMLDNVLDATVWPLPQQAEEARAKRRVGLGFTGLGDALIMLGLRYDTQAARDEAARIAALMRDVAYDASSDLARERGAFPLFNADLYLSRGSFASRLPQALKDKIRAQGIRNSHLLSIAPTGTISLAFADNASNGIEPPFSWSYTRRKREADGSFKEYTVEDHAWRLYRHLHGTDAPLTDAFVTALEMSAENHEAMVAAVAPFIDTAISKTVNVPADYPYEDFQGLYFTAWKSGLKGLATYRPNSVMGAVLSVEPPKPAAPQLVASDSGVNQRLRVERLPAPVLASLRWPSRPEFPGGNPAWSYMIQYPHGEFSLFVGELPAEAGPESGLFARNLPFEVWVNGAEQPRAMAALAKTLSMDMRANDAAWLKLKLDALATVAEERAFQMPMPPHGEPRLFPGVVAATAAVIRWRCEQLGALQEGGATPVLDAMFSREEPRTGTSGTLAWAVDVANPASGEEFTVTLKEVQLPAGEGGGYVTRQTEGGAGYITRPCAIGFSGNYPRALDGLARLLSLDMRVLDPAWIGMKLRKLLNVGEPLGHFMAPVPGERRQQLWPSTVAYIARLVIHRYAMLGVLDDNGFPLNAMGILQPPADKARHADTAAAAPMAGTRCPECGNHTVIHKDGCEFCTACGYIGACG
;
A
#
# COMPACT_ATOMS: atom_id res chain seq x y z
N GLY A 1 1.94 -16.66 -14.59
CA GLY A 1 2.55 -16.63 -15.93
C GLY A 1 2.17 -17.87 -16.71
N VAL A 2 2.73 -18.04 -17.89
CA VAL A 2 2.53 -19.19 -18.78
C VAL A 2 3.88 -19.74 -19.25
N LEU A 3 3.96 -21.06 -19.46
CA LEU A 3 5.11 -21.74 -20.04
C LEU A 3 4.67 -22.46 -21.32
N PHE A 4 5.42 -22.28 -22.40
CA PHE A 4 5.16 -22.90 -23.69
C PHE A 4 6.02 -24.17 -23.82
N ILE A 5 5.60 -25.26 -23.17
CA ILE A 5 6.37 -26.51 -23.06
C ILE A 5 6.79 -27.08 -24.43
N ASP A 6 5.93 -26.99 -25.45
CA ASP A 6 6.27 -27.44 -26.80
C ASP A 6 7.42 -26.61 -27.40
N ARG A 7 7.41 -25.30 -27.18
CA ARG A 7 8.50 -24.40 -27.62
C ARG A 7 9.78 -24.69 -26.85
N ILE A 8 9.69 -24.90 -25.53
CA ILE A 8 10.82 -25.26 -24.68
C ILE A 8 11.49 -26.53 -25.19
N ASN A 9 10.72 -27.59 -25.46
CA ASN A 9 11.27 -28.86 -25.96
C ASN A 9 11.76 -28.76 -27.41
N ALA A 10 11.05 -28.03 -28.28
CA ALA A 10 11.50 -27.82 -29.66
C ALA A 10 12.84 -27.10 -29.72
N ASP A 11 13.04 -26.09 -28.86
CA ASP A 11 14.26 -25.28 -28.82
C ASP A 11 15.38 -25.87 -27.94
N ASN A 12 15.13 -26.98 -27.25
CA ASN A 12 16.09 -27.63 -26.35
C ASN A 12 17.26 -28.24 -27.14
N ASN A 13 18.48 -27.89 -26.77
CA ASN A 13 19.69 -28.48 -27.37
C ASN A 13 19.80 -29.99 -27.15
N LEU A 14 19.17 -30.52 -26.11
CA LEU A 14 19.19 -31.94 -25.75
C LEU A 14 17.87 -32.68 -26.02
N GLY A 15 16.97 -32.12 -26.86
CA GLY A 15 15.68 -32.74 -27.17
C GLY A 15 15.75 -34.17 -27.75
N TYR A 16 16.93 -34.63 -28.17
CA TYR A 16 17.18 -36.00 -28.64
C TYR A 16 17.39 -37.03 -27.52
N CYS A 17 17.71 -36.60 -26.29
CA CYS A 17 18.01 -37.50 -25.16
C CYS A 17 17.29 -37.15 -23.86
N GLU A 18 16.44 -36.13 -23.86
CA GLU A 18 15.63 -35.75 -22.71
C GLU A 18 14.35 -35.05 -23.12
N ARG A 19 13.44 -34.93 -22.16
CA ARG A 19 12.20 -34.18 -22.25
C ARG A 19 12.11 -33.26 -21.04
N ILE A 20 11.68 -32.04 -21.28
CA ILE A 20 11.49 -31.02 -20.25
C ILE A 20 9.99 -30.88 -19.99
N ASP A 21 9.57 -31.20 -18.77
CA ASP A 21 8.16 -31.12 -18.37
C ASP A 21 7.87 -29.93 -17.42
N SER A 22 8.90 -29.25 -16.92
CA SER A 22 8.76 -28.11 -16.00
C SER A 22 10.00 -27.19 -16.01
N THR A 23 9.93 -26.10 -15.26
CA THR A 23 11.03 -25.18 -14.97
C THR A 23 11.38 -25.16 -13.48
N ASN A 24 12.48 -24.51 -13.14
CA ASN A 24 12.75 -24.02 -11.79
C ASN A 24 11.73 -22.91 -11.38
N PRO A 25 11.73 -22.45 -10.11
CA PRO A 25 10.73 -21.51 -9.59
C PRO A 25 10.61 -20.18 -10.35
N CYS A 26 11.72 -19.67 -10.90
CA CYS A 26 11.76 -18.37 -11.56
C CYS A 26 11.59 -18.45 -13.09
N GLY A 27 11.51 -19.66 -13.66
CA GLY A 27 11.17 -19.91 -15.07
C GLY A 27 12.34 -19.82 -16.07
N GLU A 28 13.52 -19.38 -15.64
CA GLU A 28 14.72 -19.20 -16.47
C GLU A 28 15.49 -20.50 -16.77
N GLN A 29 15.22 -21.56 -15.99
CA GLN A 29 15.79 -22.89 -16.18
C GLN A 29 14.70 -23.94 -16.43
N PRO A 30 14.33 -24.19 -17.70
CA PRO A 30 13.63 -25.40 -18.09
C PRO A 30 14.54 -26.61 -17.90
N LEU A 31 14.12 -27.56 -17.07
CA LEU A 31 14.97 -28.68 -16.62
C LEU A 31 14.24 -30.02 -16.75
N PRO A 32 14.95 -31.10 -17.14
CA PRO A 32 14.42 -32.46 -17.03
C PRO A 32 14.31 -32.87 -15.55
N ALA A 33 13.73 -34.04 -15.28
CA ALA A 33 13.73 -34.62 -13.94
C ALA A 33 15.17 -34.69 -13.37
N TYR A 34 15.35 -34.25 -12.13
CA TYR A 34 16.66 -34.12 -11.46
C TYR A 34 17.67 -33.19 -12.16
N GLY A 35 17.24 -32.41 -13.16
CA GLY A 35 18.06 -31.40 -13.79
C GLY A 35 18.52 -30.34 -12.80
N CYS A 36 19.72 -29.81 -13.03
CA CYS A 36 20.33 -28.76 -12.22
C CYS A 36 21.12 -27.81 -13.11
N CYS A 37 21.44 -26.64 -12.58
CA CYS A 37 22.17 -25.60 -13.30
C CYS A 37 22.92 -24.71 -12.30
N CYS A 38 24.13 -24.30 -12.65
CA CYS A 38 24.88 -23.26 -11.94
C CYS A 38 24.71 -21.93 -12.67
N LEU A 39 24.23 -20.91 -11.94
CA LEU A 39 23.91 -19.60 -12.50
C LEU A 39 25.03 -18.58 -12.21
N GLY A 40 25.21 -17.63 -13.13
CA GLY A 40 26.07 -16.47 -12.96
C GLY A 40 25.52 -15.28 -13.75
N SER A 41 25.86 -14.06 -13.34
CA SER A 41 25.42 -12.85 -14.04
C SER A 41 26.55 -11.83 -14.15
N ILE A 42 26.70 -11.24 -15.33
CA ILE A 42 27.66 -10.16 -15.60
C ILE A 42 26.93 -8.81 -15.52
N ASP A 43 27.47 -7.86 -14.78
CA ASP A 43 26.92 -6.50 -14.72
C ASP A 43 27.34 -5.69 -15.96
N LEU A 44 26.35 -5.32 -16.79
CA LEU A 44 26.57 -4.62 -18.05
C LEU A 44 27.04 -3.17 -17.88
N THR A 45 26.77 -2.54 -16.72
CA THR A 45 27.10 -1.13 -16.47
C THR A 45 28.61 -0.87 -16.54
N PHE A 46 29.42 -1.84 -16.15
CA PHE A 46 30.89 -1.76 -16.22
C PHE A 46 31.44 -1.73 -17.65
N PHE A 47 30.65 -2.09 -18.66
CA PHE A 47 31.11 -2.16 -20.04
C PHE A 47 30.74 -0.91 -20.85
N ILE A 48 30.16 0.11 -20.21
CA ILE A 48 29.87 1.37 -20.89
C ILE A 48 31.06 2.32 -20.79
N GLU A 49 31.49 2.84 -21.94
CA GLU A 49 32.48 3.90 -22.06
C GLU A 49 31.79 5.23 -22.35
N ALA A 50 32.22 6.30 -21.68
CA ALA A 50 31.65 7.65 -21.77
C ALA A 50 30.11 7.68 -21.55
N PRO A 51 29.62 7.20 -20.39
CA PRO A 51 28.19 7.11 -20.14
C PRO A 51 27.51 8.49 -20.17
N PHE A 52 26.30 8.54 -20.72
CA PHE A 52 25.45 9.72 -20.89
C PHE A 52 25.94 10.77 -21.89
N GLU A 53 27.04 10.50 -22.59
CA GLU A 53 27.59 11.38 -23.63
C GLU A 53 27.16 10.92 -25.03
N GLU A 54 27.24 11.81 -26.03
CA GLU A 54 26.93 11.47 -27.44
C GLU A 54 27.83 10.34 -28.00
N GLY A 55 29.03 10.17 -27.43
CA GLY A 55 29.99 9.12 -27.77
C GLY A 55 29.88 7.83 -26.93
N ALA A 56 28.81 7.67 -26.14
CA ALA A 56 28.63 6.51 -25.28
C ALA A 56 28.61 5.20 -26.09
N ARG A 57 29.38 4.20 -25.67
CA ARG A 57 29.44 2.90 -26.37
C ARG A 57 29.71 1.73 -25.43
N PHE A 58 29.25 0.55 -25.85
CA PHE A 58 29.52 -0.71 -25.16
C PHE A 58 30.90 -1.26 -25.56
N ARG A 59 31.68 -1.73 -24.58
CA ARG A 59 33.03 -2.27 -24.76
C ARG A 59 33.00 -3.78 -25.02
N ASP A 60 32.76 -4.14 -26.28
CA ASP A 60 32.59 -5.52 -26.73
C ASP A 60 33.74 -6.45 -26.32
N ASP A 61 35.00 -6.04 -26.54
CA ASP A 61 36.17 -6.88 -26.27
C ASP A 61 36.31 -7.21 -24.77
N ALA A 62 36.13 -6.19 -23.92
CA ALA A 62 36.19 -6.37 -22.46
C ALA A 62 35.07 -7.28 -21.96
N PHE A 63 33.86 -7.14 -22.52
CA PHE A 63 32.74 -8.02 -22.19
C PHE A 63 33.01 -9.46 -22.61
N ALA A 64 33.56 -9.67 -23.82
CA ALA A 64 33.92 -10.99 -24.32
C ALA A 64 34.96 -11.68 -23.43
N GLU A 65 35.98 -10.96 -22.95
CA GLU A 65 36.96 -11.52 -22.00
C GLU A 65 36.29 -12.03 -20.72
N VAL A 66 35.39 -11.24 -20.13
CA VAL A 66 34.67 -11.63 -18.91
C VAL A 66 33.73 -12.82 -19.15
N VAL A 67 33.03 -12.87 -20.28
CA VAL A 67 32.19 -14.02 -20.65
C VAL A 67 33.00 -15.31 -20.71
N ARG A 68 34.20 -15.29 -21.32
CA ARG A 68 35.08 -16.47 -21.40
C ARG A 68 35.47 -16.98 -20.01
N VAL A 69 35.84 -16.06 -19.12
CA VAL A 69 36.21 -16.39 -17.73
C VAL A 69 35.00 -16.93 -16.97
N ALA A 70 33.84 -16.31 -17.11
CA ALA A 70 32.61 -16.71 -16.44
C ALA A 70 32.15 -18.13 -16.83
N VAL A 71 32.22 -18.48 -18.13
CA VAL A 71 31.90 -19.85 -18.59
C VAL A 71 32.83 -20.89 -17.96
N ARG A 72 34.14 -20.63 -17.91
CA ARG A 72 35.10 -21.52 -17.24
C ARG A 72 34.82 -21.61 -15.73
N MET A 73 34.50 -20.49 -15.09
CA MET A 73 34.14 -20.47 -13.67
C MET A 73 32.91 -21.33 -13.41
N LEU A 74 31.84 -21.18 -14.18
CA LEU A 74 30.61 -21.98 -14.02
C LEU A 74 30.85 -23.47 -14.30
N ASP A 75 31.67 -23.82 -15.31
CA ASP A 75 32.08 -25.21 -15.56
C ASP A 75 32.82 -25.81 -14.35
N ASN A 76 33.71 -25.06 -13.70
CA ASN A 76 34.39 -25.51 -12.49
C ASN A 76 33.43 -25.68 -11.31
N VAL A 77 32.43 -24.79 -11.18
CA VAL A 77 31.44 -24.86 -10.09
C VAL A 77 30.66 -26.17 -10.15
N LEU A 78 30.36 -26.71 -11.34
CA LEU A 78 29.69 -28.01 -11.47
C LEU A 78 30.46 -29.15 -10.80
N ASP A 79 31.79 -29.12 -10.88
CA ASP A 79 32.66 -30.14 -10.30
C ASP A 79 32.88 -29.91 -8.79
N ALA A 80 32.87 -28.65 -8.34
CA ALA A 80 33.00 -28.28 -6.93
C ALA A 80 31.70 -28.44 -6.13
N THR A 81 30.54 -28.48 -6.81
CA THR A 81 29.23 -28.54 -6.16
C THR A 81 28.99 -29.92 -5.56
N VAL A 82 28.64 -29.93 -4.26
CA VAL A 82 28.15 -31.14 -3.59
C VAL A 82 26.64 -31.24 -3.82
N TRP A 83 26.24 -32.17 -4.69
CA TRP A 83 24.84 -32.37 -5.04
C TRP A 83 24.08 -33.12 -3.94
N PRO A 84 22.87 -32.68 -3.56
CA PRO A 84 22.12 -33.29 -2.46
C PRO A 84 21.55 -34.66 -2.81
N LEU A 85 21.40 -34.97 -4.12
CA LEU A 85 20.87 -36.24 -4.62
C LEU A 85 21.83 -36.87 -5.63
N PRO A 86 22.08 -38.20 -5.56
CA PRO A 86 22.91 -38.90 -6.56
C PRO A 86 22.43 -38.72 -7.99
N GLN A 87 21.11 -38.70 -8.23
CA GLN A 87 20.50 -38.50 -9.54
C GLN A 87 20.81 -37.10 -10.10
N GLN A 88 20.80 -36.06 -9.25
CA GLN A 88 21.19 -34.71 -9.66
C GLN A 88 22.68 -34.65 -10.00
N ALA A 89 23.53 -35.32 -9.22
CA ALA A 89 24.97 -35.41 -9.50
C ALA A 89 25.26 -36.09 -10.84
N GLU A 90 24.48 -37.11 -11.19
CA GLU A 90 24.56 -37.80 -12.47
C GLU A 90 24.11 -36.91 -13.63
N GLU A 91 22.96 -36.23 -13.49
CA GLU A 91 22.46 -35.26 -14.47
C GLU A 91 23.47 -34.12 -14.71
N ALA A 92 24.03 -33.55 -13.63
CA ALA A 92 25.06 -32.51 -13.69
C ALA A 92 26.28 -32.98 -14.49
N ARG A 93 26.80 -34.17 -14.17
CA ARG A 93 27.98 -34.75 -14.80
C ARG A 93 27.73 -35.11 -16.27
N ALA A 94 26.55 -35.65 -16.58
CA ALA A 94 26.20 -36.12 -17.92
C ALA A 94 25.96 -34.98 -18.93
N LYS A 95 25.42 -33.84 -18.46
CA LYS A 95 24.94 -32.76 -19.34
C LYS A 95 25.63 -31.41 -19.11
N ARG A 96 26.26 -31.21 -17.95
CA ARG A 96 27.05 -30.01 -17.59
C ARG A 96 26.36 -28.67 -17.90
N ARG A 97 25.09 -28.53 -17.52
CA ARG A 97 24.29 -27.31 -17.77
C ARG A 97 24.78 -26.16 -16.90
N VAL A 98 24.99 -25.00 -17.51
CA VAL A 98 25.26 -23.73 -16.83
C VAL A 98 24.33 -22.65 -17.37
N GLY A 99 24.17 -21.56 -16.62
CA GLY A 99 23.29 -20.45 -16.98
C GLY A 99 23.98 -19.12 -16.69
N LEU A 100 24.75 -18.64 -17.67
CA LEU A 100 25.32 -17.31 -17.67
C LEU A 100 24.29 -16.31 -18.21
N GLY A 101 24.02 -15.28 -17.43
CA GLY A 101 23.20 -14.15 -17.83
C GLY A 101 23.92 -12.83 -17.57
N PHE A 102 23.12 -11.77 -17.54
CA PHE A 102 23.57 -10.44 -17.20
C PHE A 102 22.59 -9.75 -16.26
N THR A 103 23.06 -8.68 -15.61
CA THR A 103 22.27 -7.71 -14.85
C THR A 103 22.61 -6.30 -15.34
N GLY A 104 21.78 -5.31 -15.01
CA GLY A 104 22.05 -3.91 -15.34
C GLY A 104 21.70 -3.54 -16.78
N LEU A 105 20.88 -4.31 -17.50
CA LEU A 105 20.53 -3.97 -18.89
C LEU A 105 19.81 -2.62 -18.99
N GLY A 106 18.84 -2.36 -18.10
CA GLY A 106 18.13 -1.09 -18.10
C GLY A 106 19.05 0.10 -17.92
N ASP A 107 20.00 -0.01 -17.00
CA ASP A 107 20.98 1.04 -16.71
C ASP A 107 22.00 1.22 -17.81
N ALA A 108 22.50 0.11 -18.37
CA ALA A 108 23.41 0.14 -19.51
C ALA A 108 22.78 0.89 -20.70
N LEU A 109 21.48 0.66 -20.96
CA LEU A 109 20.75 1.37 -22.01
C LEU A 109 20.59 2.87 -21.67
N ILE A 110 20.27 3.22 -20.43
CA ILE A 110 20.21 4.63 -19.99
C ILE A 110 21.58 5.31 -20.16
N MET A 111 22.66 4.63 -19.76
CA MET A 111 24.04 5.12 -19.91
C MET A 111 24.47 5.26 -21.38
N LEU A 112 23.84 4.53 -22.31
CA LEU A 112 24.00 4.69 -23.76
C LEU A 112 23.07 5.76 -24.36
N GLY A 113 22.22 6.40 -23.54
CA GLY A 113 21.23 7.37 -24.02
C GLY A 113 20.03 6.72 -24.73
N LEU A 114 19.81 5.42 -24.56
CA LEU A 114 18.76 4.65 -25.21
C LEU A 114 17.58 4.44 -24.27
N ARG A 115 16.40 4.91 -24.67
CA ARG A 115 15.16 4.65 -23.94
C ARG A 115 14.71 3.19 -24.15
N TYR A 116 14.49 2.46 -23.06
CA TYR A 116 14.31 1.00 -23.02
C TYR A 116 13.21 0.47 -23.97
N ASP A 117 12.10 1.19 -24.13
CA ASP A 117 10.94 0.78 -24.95
C ASP A 117 11.08 1.08 -26.46
N THR A 118 12.24 1.56 -26.91
CA THR A 118 12.50 1.90 -28.32
C THR A 118 13.10 0.74 -29.12
N GLN A 119 13.01 0.82 -30.46
CA GLN A 119 13.62 -0.20 -31.33
C GLN A 119 15.15 -0.20 -31.22
N ALA A 120 15.78 0.97 -31.14
CA ALA A 120 17.23 1.08 -30.99
C ALA A 120 17.73 0.39 -29.70
N ALA A 121 17.01 0.54 -28.59
CA ALA A 121 17.33 -0.16 -27.34
C ALA A 121 17.19 -1.69 -27.46
N ARG A 122 16.15 -2.17 -28.16
CA ARG A 122 15.96 -3.61 -28.43
C ARG A 122 17.06 -4.17 -29.32
N ASP A 123 17.46 -3.44 -30.35
CA ASP A 123 18.54 -3.84 -31.26
C ASP A 123 19.87 -3.94 -30.52
N GLU A 124 20.17 -2.99 -29.62
CA GLU A 124 21.38 -3.01 -28.79
C GLU A 124 21.34 -4.15 -27.76
N ALA A 125 20.20 -4.38 -27.09
CA ALA A 125 20.04 -5.51 -26.17
C ALA A 125 20.22 -6.86 -26.90
N ALA A 126 19.66 -7.00 -28.11
CA ALA A 126 19.85 -8.16 -28.96
C ALA A 126 21.32 -8.35 -29.36
N ARG A 127 22.04 -7.26 -29.70
CA ARG A 127 23.46 -7.28 -30.06
C ARG A 127 24.34 -7.73 -28.89
N ILE A 128 24.11 -7.19 -27.68
CA ILE A 128 24.82 -7.59 -26.45
C ILE A 128 24.55 -9.07 -26.14
N ALA A 129 23.30 -9.52 -26.24
CA ALA A 129 22.95 -10.92 -26.00
C ALA A 129 23.55 -11.87 -27.06
N ALA A 130 23.60 -11.45 -28.32
CA ALA A 130 24.25 -12.19 -29.40
C ALA A 130 25.76 -12.34 -29.16
N LEU A 131 26.42 -11.26 -28.74
CA LEU A 131 27.84 -11.28 -28.36
C LEU A 131 28.09 -12.23 -27.20
N MET A 132 27.28 -12.17 -26.14
CA MET A 132 27.37 -13.10 -25.01
C MET A 132 27.21 -14.55 -25.45
N ARG A 133 26.22 -14.83 -26.30
CA ARG A 133 25.97 -16.17 -26.84
C ARG A 133 27.17 -16.70 -27.60
N ASP A 134 27.64 -15.93 -28.58
CA ASP A 134 28.69 -16.39 -29.48
C ASP A 134 29.99 -16.64 -28.72
N VAL A 135 30.35 -15.75 -27.79
CA VAL A 135 31.54 -15.89 -26.95
C VAL A 135 31.40 -17.06 -25.96
N ALA A 136 30.22 -17.26 -25.36
CA ALA A 136 30.02 -18.36 -24.42
C ALA A 136 30.15 -19.72 -25.10
N TYR A 137 29.50 -19.91 -26.26
CA TYR A 137 29.60 -21.14 -27.04
C TYR A 137 31.02 -21.38 -27.56
N ASP A 138 31.70 -20.32 -28.01
CA ASP A 138 33.11 -20.37 -28.41
C ASP A 138 34.01 -20.86 -27.26
N ALA A 139 33.83 -20.30 -26.06
CA ALA A 139 34.56 -20.64 -24.84
C ALA A 139 34.28 -22.07 -24.37
N SER A 140 33.03 -22.53 -24.41
CA SER A 140 32.68 -23.91 -24.05
C SER A 140 33.22 -24.92 -25.06
N SER A 141 33.32 -24.56 -26.34
CA SER A 141 34.02 -25.40 -27.33
C SER A 141 35.53 -25.45 -27.07
N ASP A 142 36.16 -24.34 -26.68
CA ASP A 142 37.57 -24.35 -26.24
C ASP A 142 37.79 -25.21 -24.99
N LEU A 143 36.86 -25.17 -24.03
CA LEU A 143 36.88 -26.06 -22.86
C LEU A 143 36.68 -27.53 -23.24
N ALA A 144 35.91 -27.83 -24.29
CA ALA A 144 35.75 -29.19 -24.78
C ALA A 144 37.05 -29.75 -25.35
N ARG A 145 37.83 -28.91 -26.06
CA ARG A 145 39.17 -29.28 -26.52
C ARG A 145 40.13 -29.54 -25.35
N GLU A 146 40.04 -28.76 -24.27
CA GLU A 146 40.91 -28.92 -23.08
C GLU A 146 40.49 -30.13 -22.21
N ARG A 147 39.19 -30.32 -21.98
CA ARG A 147 38.65 -31.19 -20.91
C ARG A 147 37.71 -32.29 -21.41
N GLY A 148 37.46 -32.35 -22.71
CA GLY A 148 36.45 -33.21 -23.34
C GLY A 148 35.06 -32.57 -23.37
N ALA A 149 34.26 -32.95 -24.36
CA ALA A 149 32.84 -32.58 -24.44
C ALA A 149 32.02 -33.17 -23.27
N PHE A 150 30.80 -32.66 -23.05
CA PHE A 150 29.91 -33.30 -22.07
C PHE A 150 29.55 -34.74 -22.52
N PRO A 151 29.36 -35.71 -21.60
CA PRO A 151 29.21 -37.13 -21.93
C PRO A 151 28.11 -37.49 -22.94
N LEU A 152 26.97 -36.80 -22.93
CA LEU A 152 25.85 -37.07 -23.83
C LEU A 152 25.90 -36.28 -25.16
N PHE A 153 27.02 -35.63 -25.46
CA PHE A 153 27.15 -34.82 -26.67
C PHE A 153 27.15 -35.68 -27.93
N ASN A 154 26.28 -35.33 -28.88
CA ASN A 154 26.28 -35.86 -30.24
C ASN A 154 26.16 -34.68 -31.22
N ALA A 155 27.19 -34.43 -32.02
CA ALA A 155 27.26 -33.23 -32.85
C ALA A 155 26.12 -33.13 -33.88
N ASP A 156 25.73 -34.25 -34.50
CA ASP A 156 24.67 -34.27 -35.52
C ASP A 156 23.29 -34.02 -34.91
N LEU A 157 23.01 -34.59 -33.74
CA LEU A 157 21.74 -34.41 -33.03
C LEU A 157 21.66 -33.05 -32.33
N TYR A 158 22.75 -32.59 -31.72
CA TYR A 158 22.83 -31.30 -31.01
C TYR A 158 22.64 -30.12 -31.97
N LEU A 159 23.22 -30.20 -33.17
CA LEU A 159 23.12 -29.19 -34.22
C LEU A 159 21.96 -29.46 -35.21
N SER A 160 21.08 -30.41 -34.90
CA SER A 160 19.97 -30.79 -35.77
C SER A 160 18.93 -29.67 -35.91
N ARG A 161 18.21 -29.65 -37.04
CA ARG A 161 17.22 -28.61 -37.34
C ARG A 161 16.12 -28.60 -36.28
N GLY A 162 15.95 -27.46 -35.61
CA GLY A 162 14.91 -27.24 -34.60
C GLY A 162 15.47 -26.81 -33.25
N SER A 163 16.65 -27.33 -32.87
CA SER A 163 17.31 -26.96 -31.61
C SER A 163 17.80 -25.50 -31.61
N PHE A 164 18.03 -24.94 -30.43
CA PHE A 164 18.66 -23.63 -30.29
C PHE A 164 20.01 -23.56 -31.03
N ALA A 165 20.88 -24.55 -30.82
CA ALA A 165 22.22 -24.59 -31.37
C ALA A 165 22.26 -24.61 -32.91
N SER A 166 21.17 -25.02 -33.58
CA SER A 166 21.06 -24.96 -35.04
C SER A 166 21.12 -23.52 -35.61
N ARG A 167 20.77 -22.52 -34.79
CA ARG A 167 20.80 -21.09 -35.13
C ARG A 167 22.14 -20.40 -34.88
N LEU A 168 23.12 -21.11 -34.31
CA LEU A 168 24.45 -20.55 -34.09
C LEU A 168 25.11 -20.18 -35.43
N PRO A 169 25.99 -19.15 -35.44
CA PRO A 169 26.83 -18.83 -36.59
C PRO A 169 27.54 -20.06 -37.15
N GLN A 170 27.67 -20.12 -38.47
CA GLN A 170 28.23 -21.30 -39.16
C GLN A 170 29.63 -21.66 -38.65
N ALA A 171 30.49 -20.67 -38.42
CA ALA A 171 31.83 -20.88 -37.85
C ALA A 171 31.80 -21.58 -36.48
N LEU A 172 30.85 -21.22 -35.61
CA LEU A 172 30.70 -21.87 -34.30
C LEU A 172 30.19 -23.30 -34.44
N LYS A 173 29.23 -23.54 -35.35
CA LYS A 173 28.75 -24.91 -35.62
C LYS A 173 29.87 -25.81 -36.13
N ASP A 174 30.73 -25.29 -37.01
CA ASP A 174 31.87 -26.04 -37.55
C ASP A 174 32.93 -26.30 -36.47
N LYS A 175 33.19 -25.32 -35.59
CA LYS A 175 34.06 -25.49 -34.42
C LYS A 175 33.52 -26.57 -33.46
N ILE A 176 32.23 -26.51 -33.13
CA ILE A 176 31.55 -27.49 -32.25
C ILE A 176 31.56 -28.89 -32.86
N ARG A 177 31.39 -29.04 -34.18
CA ARG A 177 31.53 -30.35 -34.84
C ARG A 177 32.96 -30.89 -34.74
N ALA A 178 33.96 -30.04 -34.90
CA ALA A 178 35.35 -30.46 -34.90
C ALA A 178 35.91 -30.76 -33.50
N GLN A 179 35.51 -29.99 -32.48
CA GLN A 179 36.12 -30.02 -31.15
C GLN A 179 35.18 -30.52 -30.04
N GLY A 180 33.87 -30.51 -30.31
CA GLY A 180 32.83 -30.71 -29.31
C GLY A 180 32.48 -29.45 -28.53
N ILE A 181 31.61 -29.61 -27.54
CA ILE A 181 31.20 -28.56 -26.61
C ILE A 181 31.15 -29.10 -25.18
N ARG A 182 31.63 -28.32 -24.20
CA ARG A 182 31.79 -28.76 -22.82
C ARG A 182 30.47 -28.75 -22.04
N ASN A 183 29.56 -27.85 -22.38
CA ASN A 183 28.32 -27.61 -21.66
C ASN A 183 27.14 -27.75 -22.62
N SER A 184 26.07 -28.43 -22.22
CA SER A 184 24.91 -28.61 -23.10
C SER A 184 24.10 -27.32 -23.31
N HIS A 185 24.04 -26.48 -22.26
CA HIS A 185 23.37 -25.19 -22.20
C HIS A 185 24.27 -24.23 -21.44
N LEU A 186 24.23 -22.96 -21.84
CA LEU A 186 25.17 -21.95 -21.37
C LEU A 186 24.51 -20.67 -20.87
N LEU A 187 23.31 -20.32 -21.32
CA LEU A 187 22.80 -18.95 -21.26
C LEU A 187 21.42 -18.91 -20.61
N SER A 188 21.30 -18.07 -19.59
CA SER A 188 20.06 -17.90 -18.85
C SER A 188 20.03 -16.53 -18.19
N ILE A 189 18.93 -15.80 -18.33
CA ILE A 189 18.76 -14.54 -17.62
C ILE A 189 17.87 -14.79 -16.41
N ALA A 190 18.49 -14.84 -15.23
CA ALA A 190 17.81 -15.07 -13.96
C ALA A 190 17.38 -13.75 -13.29
N PRO A 191 16.47 -13.80 -12.30
CA PRO A 191 16.25 -12.65 -11.42
C PRO A 191 17.51 -12.38 -10.59
N THR A 192 18.00 -11.14 -10.63
CA THR A 192 19.25 -10.76 -9.95
C THR A 192 19.02 -9.91 -8.71
N GLY A 193 17.79 -9.83 -8.15
CA GLY A 193 17.42 -8.89 -7.09
C GLY A 193 18.34 -8.84 -5.85
N THR A 194 18.93 -9.96 -5.43
CA THR A 194 19.88 -9.99 -4.31
C THR A 194 21.30 -9.65 -4.76
N ILE A 195 21.79 -10.25 -5.85
CA ILE A 195 23.16 -10.04 -6.32
C ILE A 195 23.35 -8.64 -6.90
N SER A 196 22.30 -8.06 -7.51
CA SER A 196 22.33 -6.72 -8.06
C SER A 196 22.45 -5.68 -6.95
N LEU A 197 21.61 -5.81 -5.91
CA LEU A 197 21.71 -4.96 -4.72
C LEU A 197 23.09 -5.11 -4.04
N ALA A 198 23.55 -6.34 -3.81
CA ALA A 198 24.70 -6.59 -2.97
C ALA A 198 26.06 -6.37 -3.66
N PHE A 199 26.14 -6.63 -4.97
CA PHE A 199 27.41 -6.72 -5.69
C PHE A 199 27.45 -5.91 -6.99
N ALA A 200 26.31 -5.40 -7.47
CA ALA A 200 26.21 -4.58 -8.69
C ALA A 200 25.63 -3.19 -8.39
N ASP A 201 25.89 -2.65 -7.20
CA ASP A 201 25.53 -1.28 -6.82
C ASP A 201 24.05 -0.92 -7.08
N ASN A 202 23.15 -1.88 -6.84
CA ASN A 202 21.72 -1.74 -7.13
C ASN A 202 21.41 -1.35 -8.59
N ALA A 203 22.18 -1.88 -9.54
CA ALA A 203 21.81 -1.84 -10.93
C ALA A 203 20.46 -2.54 -11.17
N SER A 204 19.76 -2.17 -12.24
CA SER A 204 18.56 -2.80 -12.76
C SER A 204 18.69 -4.32 -12.84
N ASN A 205 17.60 -5.02 -12.50
CA ASN A 205 17.66 -6.45 -12.22
C ASN A 205 17.60 -7.28 -13.51
N GLY A 206 18.69 -7.92 -13.88
CA GLY A 206 18.70 -8.85 -15.00
C GLY A 206 18.49 -8.12 -16.33
N ILE A 207 17.43 -8.51 -17.03
CA ILE A 207 16.91 -7.85 -18.22
C ILE A 207 15.94 -6.69 -17.90
N GLU A 208 15.47 -6.55 -16.66
CA GLU A 208 14.43 -5.56 -16.29
C GLU A 208 14.88 -4.11 -16.48
N PRO A 209 13.97 -3.17 -16.84
CA PRO A 209 14.22 -1.75 -16.64
C PRO A 209 14.19 -1.41 -15.14
N PRO A 210 14.72 -0.25 -14.72
CA PRO A 210 14.59 0.24 -13.35
C PRO A 210 13.12 0.29 -12.93
N PHE A 211 12.79 -0.24 -11.75
CA PHE A 211 11.43 -0.20 -11.21
C PHE A 211 11.08 1.18 -10.67
N SER A 212 12.04 1.81 -9.99
CA SER A 212 11.99 3.17 -9.46
C SER A 212 13.41 3.68 -9.28
N TRP A 213 13.61 5.00 -9.35
CA TRP A 213 14.92 5.64 -9.15
C TRP A 213 15.37 5.59 -7.70
N SER A 214 14.43 5.70 -6.76
CA SER A 214 14.67 5.49 -5.34
C SER A 214 13.52 4.70 -4.72
N TYR A 215 13.82 3.86 -3.75
CA TYR A 215 12.83 3.11 -2.99
C TYR A 215 13.35 2.75 -1.60
N THR A 216 12.43 2.53 -0.65
CA THR A 216 12.78 2.18 0.72
C THR A 216 12.77 0.67 0.91
N ARG A 217 13.88 0.10 1.39
CA ARG A 217 13.99 -1.32 1.69
C ARG A 217 14.03 -1.54 3.19
N ARG A 218 13.11 -2.37 3.69
CA ARG A 218 13.03 -2.78 5.10
C ARG A 218 13.88 -4.03 5.34
N LYS A 219 14.92 -3.90 6.15
CA LYS A 219 15.74 -5.02 6.62
C LYS A 219 15.34 -5.39 8.04
N ARG A 220 15.03 -6.66 8.29
CA ARG A 220 14.83 -7.18 9.65
C ARG A 220 16.18 -7.38 10.33
N GLU A 221 16.38 -6.78 11.49
CA GLU A 221 17.58 -6.93 12.30
C GLU A 221 17.49 -8.17 13.21
N ALA A 222 18.61 -8.57 13.80
CA ALA A 222 18.71 -9.78 14.62
C ALA A 222 17.84 -9.70 15.91
N ASP A 223 17.51 -8.49 16.35
CA ASP A 223 16.60 -8.23 17.48
C ASP A 223 15.11 -8.22 17.06
N GLY A 224 14.81 -8.47 15.79
CA GLY A 224 13.47 -8.48 15.25
C GLY A 224 12.95 -7.10 14.82
N SER A 225 13.68 -6.01 15.09
CA SER A 225 13.36 -4.67 14.61
C SER A 225 13.54 -4.56 13.08
N PHE A 226 12.96 -3.53 12.47
CA PHE A 226 13.18 -3.24 11.05
C PHE A 226 13.95 -1.94 10.90
N LYS A 227 15.04 -1.99 10.13
CA LYS A 227 15.77 -0.81 9.69
C LYS A 227 15.47 -0.54 8.23
N GLU A 228 15.14 0.71 7.94
CA GLU A 228 14.86 1.17 6.59
C GLU A 228 16.12 1.75 5.95
N TYR A 229 16.33 1.41 4.69
CA TYR A 229 17.41 1.90 3.86
C TYR A 229 16.81 2.49 2.60
N THR A 230 17.10 3.75 2.32
CA THR A 230 16.85 4.34 1.00
C THR A 230 17.87 3.74 0.04
N VAL A 231 17.37 3.11 -1.01
CA VAL A 231 18.20 2.52 -2.07
C VAL A 231 17.93 3.31 -3.34
N GLU A 232 19.01 3.66 -4.04
CA GLU A 232 18.97 4.43 -5.28
C GLU A 232 19.49 3.57 -6.43
N ASP A 233 18.91 3.76 -7.61
CA ASP A 233 19.33 3.11 -8.86
C ASP A 233 20.74 3.57 -9.30
N HIS A 234 21.53 2.65 -9.87
CA HIS A 234 22.92 2.90 -10.26
C HIS A 234 23.05 4.02 -11.30
N ALA A 235 22.34 3.92 -12.43
CA ALA A 235 22.46 4.89 -13.53
C ALA A 235 21.93 6.27 -13.08
N TRP A 236 20.85 6.28 -12.30
CA TRP A 236 20.33 7.52 -11.71
C TRP A 236 21.36 8.20 -10.81
N ARG A 237 21.98 7.46 -9.90
CA ARG A 237 22.99 7.99 -8.96
C ARG A 237 24.23 8.49 -9.69
N LEU A 238 24.69 7.76 -10.72
CA LEU A 238 25.83 8.15 -11.54
C LEU A 238 25.54 9.41 -12.38
N TYR A 239 24.36 9.51 -12.99
CA TYR A 239 23.94 10.69 -13.75
C TYR A 239 23.92 11.95 -12.87
N ARG A 240 23.34 11.85 -11.67
CA ARG A 240 23.32 12.94 -10.69
C ARG A 240 24.73 13.33 -10.23
N HIS A 241 25.64 12.36 -10.11
CA HIS A 241 27.03 12.62 -9.77
C HIS A 241 27.76 13.40 -10.87
N LEU A 242 27.53 13.07 -12.15
CA LEU A 242 28.23 13.67 -13.29
C LEU A 242 27.63 15.03 -13.71
N HIS A 243 26.31 15.17 -13.72
CA HIS A 243 25.62 16.36 -14.24
C HIS A 243 25.05 17.28 -13.15
N GLY A 244 25.07 16.85 -11.88
CA GLY A 244 24.57 17.61 -10.73
C GLY A 244 23.20 17.13 -10.21
N THR A 245 22.91 17.45 -8.96
CA THR A 245 21.73 16.95 -8.22
C THR A 245 20.39 17.33 -8.84
N ASP A 246 20.31 18.46 -9.54
CA ASP A 246 19.06 18.99 -10.12
C ASP A 246 19.05 18.97 -11.66
N ALA A 247 20.01 18.27 -12.28
CA ALA A 247 20.05 18.13 -13.74
C ALA A 247 18.74 17.52 -14.28
N PRO A 248 18.17 18.05 -15.37
CA PRO A 248 17.01 17.43 -16.00
C PRO A 248 17.39 16.03 -16.51
N LEU A 249 16.52 15.05 -16.26
CA LEU A 249 16.71 13.68 -16.78
C LEU A 249 16.43 13.68 -18.30
N THR A 250 17.17 12.86 -19.03
CA THR A 250 16.94 12.64 -20.47
C THR A 250 15.78 11.66 -20.70
N ASP A 251 15.27 11.59 -21.93
CA ASP A 251 14.19 10.66 -22.31
C ASP A 251 14.55 9.18 -22.11
N ALA A 252 15.83 8.86 -21.95
CA ALA A 252 16.32 7.51 -21.67
C ALA A 252 15.86 6.99 -20.31
N PHE A 253 15.62 7.88 -19.33
CA PHE A 253 15.14 7.54 -18.00
C PHE A 253 13.64 7.19 -18.01
N VAL A 254 13.35 5.91 -18.23
CA VAL A 254 12.00 5.33 -18.15
C VAL A 254 11.95 4.22 -17.10
N THR A 255 10.91 4.22 -16.26
CA THR A 255 10.68 3.16 -15.28
C THR A 255 9.78 2.06 -15.80
N ALA A 256 9.81 0.89 -15.16
CA ALA A 256 8.99 -0.26 -15.51
C ALA A 256 7.47 0.03 -15.57
N LEU A 257 6.98 0.96 -14.75
CA LEU A 257 5.56 1.31 -14.64
C LEU A 257 5.08 2.31 -15.71
N GLU A 258 6.01 2.98 -16.39
CA GLU A 258 5.72 3.95 -17.46
C GLU A 258 5.65 3.29 -18.84
N MET A 259 5.91 1.97 -18.93
CA MET A 259 5.94 1.21 -20.18
C MET A 259 4.71 0.32 -20.34
N SER A 260 4.28 0.14 -21.59
CA SER A 260 3.22 -0.82 -21.93
C SER A 260 3.67 -2.27 -21.72
N ALA A 261 2.70 -3.16 -21.46
CA ALA A 261 2.97 -4.60 -21.32
C ALA A 261 3.57 -5.20 -22.60
N GLU A 262 3.14 -4.71 -23.77
CA GLU A 262 3.69 -5.08 -25.07
C GLU A 262 5.15 -4.67 -25.22
N ASN A 263 5.55 -3.48 -24.75
CA ASN A 263 6.95 -3.05 -24.82
C ASN A 263 7.86 -3.88 -23.91
N HIS A 264 7.36 -4.32 -22.74
CA HIS A 264 8.08 -5.28 -21.90
C HIS A 264 8.27 -6.62 -22.61
N GLU A 265 7.23 -7.15 -23.27
CA GLU A 265 7.29 -8.40 -24.03
C GLU A 265 8.23 -8.28 -25.24
N ALA A 266 8.18 -7.18 -25.98
CA ALA A 266 9.00 -6.94 -27.16
C ALA A 266 10.51 -6.93 -26.84
N MET A 267 10.91 -6.43 -25.67
CA MET A 267 12.31 -6.54 -25.22
C MET A 267 12.71 -7.99 -24.96
N VAL A 268 11.83 -8.78 -24.32
CA VAL A 268 12.09 -10.22 -24.13
C VAL A 268 12.20 -10.93 -25.48
N ALA A 269 11.32 -10.60 -26.43
CA ALA A 269 11.33 -11.15 -27.79
C ALA A 269 12.61 -10.79 -28.57
N ALA A 270 13.19 -9.61 -28.34
CA ALA A 270 14.45 -9.21 -28.95
C ALA A 270 15.65 -10.03 -28.43
N VAL A 271 15.67 -10.35 -27.13
CA VAL A 271 16.80 -11.03 -26.47
C VAL A 271 16.67 -12.56 -26.52
N ALA A 272 15.46 -13.11 -26.45
CA ALA A 272 15.18 -14.55 -26.36
C ALA A 272 15.85 -15.43 -27.45
N PRO A 273 16.00 -15.01 -28.72
CA PRO A 273 16.68 -15.80 -29.74
C PRO A 273 18.14 -16.13 -29.42
N PHE A 274 18.74 -15.41 -28.47
CA PHE A 274 20.13 -15.55 -28.05
C PHE A 274 20.31 -16.29 -26.72
N ILE A 275 19.22 -16.72 -26.08
CA ILE A 275 19.24 -17.42 -24.79
C ILE A 275 18.78 -18.88 -24.96
N ASP A 276 19.68 -19.83 -24.67
CA ASP A 276 19.43 -21.26 -24.92
C ASP A 276 18.54 -21.92 -23.86
N THR A 277 18.55 -21.46 -22.62
CA THR A 277 17.56 -21.86 -21.61
C THR A 277 16.32 -20.98 -21.69
N ALA A 278 16.10 -20.03 -20.78
CA ALA A 278 14.97 -19.11 -20.78
C ALA A 278 15.33 -17.81 -20.03
N ILE A 279 14.42 -16.84 -20.07
CA ILE A 279 14.56 -15.52 -19.47
C ILE A 279 13.50 -15.39 -18.38
N SER A 280 13.92 -15.06 -17.16
CA SER A 280 13.01 -14.58 -16.13
C SER A 280 12.87 -13.07 -16.26
N LYS A 281 11.71 -12.65 -16.77
CA LYS A 281 11.31 -11.24 -16.82
C LYS A 281 9.84 -11.13 -16.47
N THR A 282 9.55 -10.17 -15.62
CA THR A 282 8.21 -9.80 -15.18
C THR A 282 7.70 -8.67 -16.07
N VAL A 283 6.64 -8.94 -16.82
CA VAL A 283 5.85 -7.89 -17.45
C VAL A 283 5.01 -7.23 -16.36
N ASN A 284 5.43 -6.04 -15.93
CA ASN A 284 4.67 -5.25 -14.96
C ASN A 284 3.44 -4.67 -15.66
N VAL A 285 2.27 -5.01 -15.12
CA VAL A 285 0.97 -4.57 -15.65
C VAL A 285 0.34 -3.65 -14.62
N PRO A 286 0.17 -2.35 -14.93
CA PRO A 286 -0.57 -1.42 -14.09
C PRO A 286 -1.92 -1.99 -13.63
N ALA A 287 -2.36 -1.65 -12.41
CA ALA A 287 -3.61 -2.18 -11.87
C ALA A 287 -4.84 -1.78 -12.70
N ASP A 288 -4.75 -0.67 -13.42
CA ASP A 288 -5.74 -0.07 -14.34
C ASP A 288 -5.45 -0.36 -15.82
N TYR A 289 -4.49 -1.24 -16.15
CA TYR A 289 -4.15 -1.56 -17.53
C TYR A 289 -5.37 -2.15 -18.29
N PRO A 290 -5.75 -1.62 -19.46
CA PRO A 290 -6.92 -2.07 -20.20
C PRO A 290 -6.86 -3.57 -20.51
N TYR A 291 -7.97 -4.28 -20.27
CA TYR A 291 -8.03 -5.71 -20.59
C TYR A 291 -7.81 -5.95 -22.09
N GLU A 292 -8.28 -5.04 -22.95
CA GLU A 292 -8.15 -5.15 -24.41
C GLU A 292 -6.68 -5.14 -24.85
N ASP A 293 -5.85 -4.36 -24.19
CA ASP A 293 -4.40 -4.27 -24.42
C ASP A 293 -3.63 -5.44 -23.78
N PHE A 294 -4.26 -6.16 -22.83
CA PHE A 294 -3.65 -7.28 -22.13
C PHE A 294 -4.04 -8.66 -22.71
N GLN A 295 -5.28 -8.83 -23.17
CA GLN A 295 -5.86 -10.13 -23.53
C GLN A 295 -5.06 -10.88 -24.60
N GLY A 296 -4.39 -10.13 -25.49
CA GLY A 296 -3.54 -10.67 -26.57
C GLY A 296 -2.12 -11.00 -26.14
N LEU A 297 -1.65 -10.53 -24.98
CA LEU A 297 -0.22 -10.52 -24.62
C LEU A 297 0.41 -11.92 -24.64
N TYR A 298 -0.24 -12.92 -24.03
CA TYR A 298 0.27 -14.30 -24.04
C TYR A 298 0.27 -14.93 -25.43
N PHE A 299 -0.67 -14.54 -26.29
CA PHE A 299 -0.72 -15.01 -27.67
C PHE A 299 0.35 -14.35 -28.53
N THR A 300 0.62 -13.06 -28.31
CA THR A 300 1.76 -12.33 -28.89
C THR A 300 3.06 -12.98 -28.46
N ALA A 301 3.28 -13.21 -27.16
CA ALA A 301 4.46 -13.90 -26.64
C ALA A 301 4.69 -15.29 -27.27
N TRP A 302 3.62 -16.07 -27.45
CA TRP A 302 3.70 -17.37 -28.12
C TRP A 302 4.10 -17.23 -29.61
N LYS A 303 3.52 -16.26 -30.33
CA LYS A 303 3.85 -15.96 -31.72
C LYS A 303 5.27 -15.44 -31.90
N SER A 304 5.75 -14.61 -30.96
CA SER A 304 7.13 -14.12 -30.88
C SER A 304 8.15 -15.22 -30.64
N GLY A 305 7.69 -16.44 -30.29
CA GLY A 305 8.56 -17.60 -30.09
C GLY A 305 9.16 -17.70 -28.69
N LEU A 306 8.61 -16.98 -27.71
CA LEU A 306 9.05 -17.04 -26.33
C LEU A 306 8.82 -18.43 -25.73
N LYS A 307 9.64 -18.80 -24.75
CA LYS A 307 9.53 -20.05 -23.98
C LYS A 307 8.52 -19.95 -22.83
N GLY A 308 8.22 -18.74 -22.39
CA GLY A 308 7.21 -18.43 -21.38
C GLY A 308 7.09 -16.93 -21.19
N LEU A 309 6.11 -16.52 -20.40
CA LEU A 309 5.93 -15.12 -20.00
C LEU A 309 5.32 -15.05 -18.60
N ALA A 310 5.91 -14.21 -17.74
CA ALA A 310 5.35 -13.87 -16.44
C ALA A 310 4.79 -12.45 -16.48
N THR A 311 3.56 -12.27 -16.01
CA THR A 311 2.97 -10.94 -15.80
C THR A 311 2.74 -10.75 -14.32
N TYR A 312 3.09 -9.58 -13.81
CA TYR A 312 2.75 -9.18 -12.45
C TYR A 312 1.82 -7.98 -12.54
N ARG A 313 0.58 -8.19 -12.11
CA ARG A 313 -0.39 -7.12 -11.91
C ARG A 313 -0.55 -6.94 -10.39
N PRO A 314 -0.24 -5.77 -9.83
CA PRO A 314 -0.47 -5.51 -8.42
C PRO A 314 -1.94 -5.80 -8.09
N ASN A 315 -2.17 -6.70 -7.14
CA ASN A 315 -3.52 -7.06 -6.68
C ASN A 315 -3.55 -7.07 -5.15
N SER A 316 -4.76 -7.08 -4.60
CA SER A 316 -5.03 -7.05 -3.15
C SER A 316 -4.54 -8.29 -2.38
N VAL A 317 -4.00 -9.31 -3.06
CA VAL A 317 -3.58 -10.60 -2.48
C VAL A 317 -2.06 -10.72 -2.37
N MET A 318 -1.29 -10.27 -3.38
CA MET A 318 0.17 -10.56 -3.43
C MET A 318 1.05 -9.46 -2.80
N GLY A 319 0.53 -8.25 -2.59
CA GLY A 319 1.31 -7.11 -2.08
C GLY A 319 2.44 -6.67 -3.02
N ALA A 320 2.93 -5.43 -2.87
CA ALA A 320 4.12 -4.96 -3.55
C ALA A 320 5.37 -5.29 -2.71
N VAL A 321 6.34 -6.00 -3.29
CA VAL A 321 7.62 -6.32 -2.62
C VAL A 321 8.53 -5.09 -2.52
N LEU A 322 8.35 -4.14 -3.44
CA LEU A 322 9.03 -2.85 -3.48
C LEU A 322 7.98 -1.74 -3.35
N SER A 323 8.08 -0.91 -2.32
CA SER A 323 7.25 0.27 -2.14
C SER A 323 8.01 1.51 -2.60
N VAL A 324 7.49 2.18 -3.61
CA VAL A 324 7.90 3.54 -3.95
C VAL A 324 7.17 4.47 -2.99
N GLU A 325 7.87 5.37 -2.30
CA GLU A 325 7.19 6.46 -1.62
C GLU A 325 6.49 7.29 -2.70
N PRO A 326 5.15 7.46 -2.66
CA PRO A 326 4.54 8.47 -3.50
C PRO A 326 5.22 9.82 -3.19
N PRO A 327 5.49 10.67 -4.19
CA PRO A 327 6.17 11.94 -3.97
C PRO A 327 5.48 12.67 -2.83
N LYS A 328 6.24 13.01 -1.78
CA LYS A 328 5.74 13.57 -0.53
C LYS A 328 4.75 14.69 -0.88
N PRO A 329 3.44 14.48 -0.65
CA PRO A 329 2.46 15.48 -1.03
C PRO A 329 2.76 16.74 -0.23
N ALA A 330 2.88 17.87 -0.93
CA ALA A 330 2.75 19.14 -0.26
C ALA A 330 1.44 19.11 0.55
N ALA A 331 1.52 19.56 1.80
CA ALA A 331 0.37 19.63 2.69
C ALA A 331 -0.80 20.31 1.95
N PRO A 332 -2.04 19.78 2.02
CA PRO A 332 -3.17 20.36 1.30
C PRO A 332 -3.33 21.83 1.70
N GLN A 333 -3.14 22.74 0.74
CA GLN A 333 -3.40 24.16 0.92
C GLN A 333 -4.84 24.47 0.50
N LEU A 334 -5.61 25.01 1.43
CA LEU A 334 -6.96 25.53 1.16
C LEU A 334 -6.83 26.89 0.47
N VAL A 335 -7.25 26.99 -0.79
CA VAL A 335 -7.43 28.28 -1.46
C VAL A 335 -8.87 28.73 -1.26
N ALA A 336 -9.07 29.83 -0.53
CA ALA A 336 -10.36 30.49 -0.44
C ALA A 336 -10.71 31.10 -1.81
N SER A 337 -11.86 30.75 -2.40
CA SER A 337 -12.34 31.44 -3.60
C SER A 337 -13.14 32.69 -3.21
N ASP A 338 -12.71 33.84 -3.69
CA ASP A 338 -13.42 35.12 -3.63
C ASP A 338 -14.74 35.05 -4.43
N SER A 339 -15.84 34.75 -3.75
CA SER A 339 -17.18 35.25 -4.09
C SER A 339 -18.18 34.81 -3.03
N GLY A 340 -18.71 35.76 -2.25
CA GLY A 340 -19.65 35.47 -1.18
C GLY A 340 -20.99 34.94 -1.71
N VAL A 341 -21.26 33.66 -1.42
CA VAL A 341 -22.54 33.06 -0.97
C VAL A 341 -22.17 31.63 -0.53
N ASN A 342 -22.23 31.33 0.77
CA ASN A 342 -21.87 30.05 1.41
C ASN A 342 -20.45 29.54 1.11
N GLN A 343 -19.56 29.57 2.11
CA GLN A 343 -18.13 29.21 1.99
C GLN A 343 -17.94 27.85 1.30
N ARG A 344 -17.61 27.89 0.00
CA ARG A 344 -17.24 26.72 -0.80
C ARG A 344 -15.82 26.32 -0.39
N LEU A 345 -15.70 25.26 0.39
CA LEU A 345 -14.40 24.62 0.65
C LEU A 345 -14.07 23.74 -0.56
N ARG A 346 -13.07 24.12 -1.35
CA ARG A 346 -12.55 23.31 -2.46
C ARG A 346 -11.42 22.44 -1.93
N VAL A 347 -11.59 21.12 -2.02
CA VAL A 347 -10.56 20.14 -1.69
C VAL A 347 -9.92 19.72 -3.02
N GLU A 348 -8.64 20.02 -3.23
CA GLU A 348 -7.96 19.71 -4.49
C GLU A 348 -7.57 18.23 -4.60
N ARG A 349 -7.40 17.50 -3.48
CA ARG A 349 -7.05 16.08 -3.47
C ARG A 349 -7.67 15.35 -2.27
N LEU A 350 -8.19 14.14 -2.52
CA LEU A 350 -8.77 13.28 -1.50
C LEU A 350 -7.68 12.68 -0.59
N PRO A 351 -7.82 12.76 0.76
CA PRO A 351 -6.94 12.04 1.69
C PRO A 351 -7.24 10.54 1.70
N ALA A 352 -6.31 9.74 2.23
CA ALA A 352 -6.50 8.29 2.40
C ALA A 352 -7.67 7.99 3.38
N PRO A 353 -8.33 6.81 3.28
CA PRO A 353 -9.40 6.42 4.19
C PRO A 353 -8.94 6.44 5.66
N VAL A 354 -9.65 7.20 6.50
CA VAL A 354 -9.23 7.49 7.88
C VAL A 354 -9.26 6.24 8.74
N LEU A 355 -10.26 5.37 8.52
CA LEU A 355 -10.43 4.13 9.26
C LEU A 355 -9.29 3.12 9.04
N ALA A 356 -8.55 3.21 7.93
CA ALA A 356 -7.37 2.38 7.69
C ALA A 356 -6.18 2.75 8.60
N SER A 357 -6.25 3.92 9.26
CA SER A 357 -5.23 4.41 10.19
C SER A 357 -5.49 4.05 11.66
N LEU A 358 -6.55 3.28 11.92
CA LEU A 358 -6.82 2.75 13.26
C LEU A 358 -5.78 1.69 13.62
N ARG A 359 -5.04 1.92 14.72
CA ARG A 359 -4.13 0.93 15.31
C ARG A 359 -4.90 -0.30 15.79
N TRP A 360 -6.10 -0.10 16.31
CA TRP A 360 -7.03 -1.16 16.70
C TRP A 360 -8.44 -0.89 16.15
N PRO A 361 -8.84 -1.57 15.06
CA PRO A 361 -10.18 -1.53 14.48
C PRO A 361 -11.31 -1.76 15.49
N SER A 362 -11.14 -2.78 16.34
CA SER A 362 -12.05 -3.15 17.41
C SER A 362 -11.32 -3.06 18.75
N ARG A 363 -12.07 -3.15 19.86
CA ARG A 363 -11.44 -3.25 21.19
C ARG A 363 -10.69 -4.60 21.25
N PRO A 364 -9.37 -4.61 21.46
CA PRO A 364 -8.63 -5.86 21.58
C PRO A 364 -9.09 -6.68 22.79
N GLU A 365 -9.13 -8.01 22.65
CA GLU A 365 -9.44 -8.95 23.74
C GLU A 365 -8.17 -9.33 24.50
N PHE A 366 -8.23 -9.31 25.84
CA PHE A 366 -7.08 -9.60 26.71
C PHE A 366 -7.38 -10.77 27.65
N PRO A 367 -6.76 -11.95 27.43
CA PRO A 367 -6.88 -13.08 28.34
C PRO A 367 -6.45 -12.76 29.78
N GLY A 368 -5.48 -11.86 29.95
CA GLY A 368 -4.98 -11.40 31.25
C GLY A 368 -5.70 -10.17 31.85
N GLY A 369 -6.76 -9.68 31.20
CA GLY A 369 -7.42 -8.42 31.56
C GLY A 369 -6.74 -7.17 31.00
N ASN A 370 -7.36 -6.01 31.19
CA ASN A 370 -6.87 -4.72 30.68
C ASN A 370 -6.08 -3.97 31.78
N PRO A 371 -4.75 -3.78 31.65
CA PRO A 371 -4.00 -2.94 32.56
C PRO A 371 -4.37 -1.47 32.36
N ALA A 372 -4.76 -0.80 33.45
CA ALA A 372 -5.18 0.60 33.40
C ALA A 372 -4.69 1.40 34.61
N TRP A 373 -4.31 2.64 34.34
CA TRP A 373 -4.10 3.64 35.37
C TRP A 373 -5.44 4.26 35.74
N SER A 374 -5.75 4.31 37.03
CA SER A 374 -6.97 4.92 37.55
C SER A 374 -6.71 6.22 38.30
N TYR A 375 -7.67 7.14 38.23
CA TYR A 375 -7.64 8.42 38.93
C TYR A 375 -9.05 8.80 39.40
N MET A 376 -9.19 9.26 40.64
CA MET A 376 -10.48 9.69 41.18
C MET A 376 -10.75 11.14 40.83
N ILE A 377 -11.83 11.39 40.08
CA ILE A 377 -12.30 12.72 39.77
C ILE A 377 -13.31 13.14 40.83
N GLN A 378 -12.95 14.16 41.60
CA GLN A 378 -13.78 14.74 42.65
C GLN A 378 -14.36 16.05 42.13
N TYR A 379 -15.68 16.10 42.00
CA TYR A 379 -16.40 17.27 41.51
C TYR A 379 -17.53 17.65 42.49
N PRO A 380 -18.15 18.84 42.38
CA PRO A 380 -19.03 19.33 43.44
C PRO A 380 -20.27 18.47 43.77
N HIS A 381 -20.68 17.56 42.88
CA HIS A 381 -21.87 16.73 43.06
C HIS A 381 -21.54 15.23 43.24
N GLY A 382 -20.27 14.89 43.44
CA GLY A 382 -19.85 13.52 43.74
C GLY A 382 -18.44 13.18 43.27
N GLU A 383 -18.13 11.89 43.25
CA GLU A 383 -16.86 11.37 42.76
C GLU A 383 -17.03 10.17 41.82
N PHE A 384 -16.13 10.04 40.85
CA PHE A 384 -16.08 8.88 39.97
C PHE A 384 -14.65 8.57 39.54
N SER A 385 -14.39 7.28 39.26
CA SER A 385 -13.09 6.80 38.85
C SER A 385 -12.94 6.90 37.33
N LEU A 386 -11.91 7.61 36.88
CA LEU A 386 -11.41 7.61 35.51
C LEU A 386 -10.38 6.50 35.36
N PHE A 387 -10.46 5.74 34.26
CA PHE A 387 -9.46 4.74 33.90
C PHE A 387 -8.88 5.05 32.53
N VAL A 388 -7.56 4.99 32.42
CA VAL A 388 -6.81 5.06 31.16
C VAL A 388 -6.17 3.70 30.93
N GLY A 389 -6.70 2.94 29.96
CA GLY A 389 -6.17 1.65 29.55
C GLY A 389 -4.87 1.81 28.77
N GLU A 390 -3.88 0.98 29.09
CA GLU A 390 -2.52 1.08 28.59
C GLU A 390 -2.12 -0.21 27.88
N LEU A 391 -1.44 -0.09 26.74
CA LEU A 391 -0.90 -1.24 26.03
C LEU A 391 0.55 -1.02 25.65
N PRO A 392 1.39 -2.07 25.71
CA PRO A 392 2.69 -2.06 25.07
C PRO A 392 2.61 -1.51 23.64
N ALA A 393 3.59 -0.72 23.22
CA ALA A 393 3.68 -0.17 21.86
C ALA A 393 3.60 -1.25 20.77
N GLU A 394 3.91 -2.51 21.10
CA GLU A 394 3.87 -3.68 20.20
C GLU A 394 2.94 -4.81 20.69
N ALA A 395 1.82 -4.50 21.38
CA ALA A 395 0.90 -5.52 21.89
C ALA A 395 0.13 -6.27 20.78
N GLY A 396 0.80 -7.22 20.14
CA GLY A 396 0.26 -8.55 19.87
C GLY A 396 0.56 -9.49 21.05
N PRO A 397 0.01 -10.71 21.08
CA PRO A 397 -0.02 -11.58 22.27
C PRO A 397 1.34 -12.07 22.82
N GLU A 398 2.48 -11.69 22.23
CA GLU A 398 3.80 -12.25 22.54
C GLU A 398 4.89 -11.20 22.89
N SER A 399 4.54 -9.93 23.11
CA SER A 399 5.53 -8.90 23.44
C SER A 399 5.86 -8.86 24.95
N GLY A 400 7.12 -9.08 25.31
CA GLY A 400 7.62 -9.13 26.69
C GLY A 400 7.59 -7.82 27.49
N LEU A 401 7.90 -7.95 28.79
CA LEU A 401 7.71 -7.03 29.92
C LEU A 401 8.39 -5.63 29.87
N PHE A 402 9.03 -5.21 28.78
CA PHE A 402 9.86 -3.98 28.75
C PHE A 402 9.53 -2.97 27.63
N ALA A 403 8.38 -3.08 26.97
CA ALA A 403 7.94 -2.13 25.95
C ALA A 403 7.31 -0.86 26.54
N ARG A 404 7.46 0.28 25.85
CA ARG A 404 6.82 1.57 26.22
C ARG A 404 5.29 1.45 26.08
N ASN A 405 4.54 1.78 27.13
CA ASN A 405 3.07 1.74 27.10
C ASN A 405 2.49 2.97 26.37
N LEU A 406 1.43 2.76 25.60
CA LEU A 406 0.63 3.78 24.93
C LEU A 406 -0.85 3.65 25.38
N PRO A 407 -1.58 4.77 25.49
CA PRO A 407 -3.00 4.72 25.84
C PRO A 407 -3.81 4.16 24.67
N PHE A 408 -4.82 3.33 24.94
CA PHE A 408 -5.69 2.76 23.90
C PHE A 408 -7.19 2.90 24.19
N GLU A 409 -7.58 3.11 25.44
CA GLU A 409 -8.97 3.39 25.79
C GLU A 409 -9.08 4.18 27.10
N VAL A 410 -10.24 4.83 27.27
CA VAL A 410 -10.63 5.52 28.49
C VAL A 410 -12.05 5.14 28.84
N TRP A 411 -12.31 4.86 30.10
CA TRP A 411 -13.66 4.72 30.61
C TRP A 411 -13.78 5.37 31.97
N VAL A 412 -15.03 5.65 32.34
CA VAL A 412 -15.40 6.17 33.65
C VAL A 412 -16.27 5.15 34.35
N ASN A 413 -16.15 5.08 35.67
CA ASN A 413 -17.00 4.24 36.51
C ASN A 413 -17.27 4.95 37.83
N GLY A 414 -18.53 4.96 38.25
CA GLY A 414 -18.98 5.54 39.50
C GLY A 414 -20.47 5.80 39.46
N ALA A 415 -21.15 5.62 40.60
CA ALA A 415 -22.58 5.88 40.70
C ALA A 415 -22.91 7.37 40.49
N GLU A 416 -21.98 8.24 40.89
CA GLU A 416 -22.10 9.70 40.80
C GLU A 416 -21.44 10.25 39.53
N GLN A 417 -21.14 9.41 38.53
CA GLN A 417 -20.59 9.93 37.27
C GLN A 417 -21.65 10.81 36.56
N PRO A 418 -21.30 12.01 36.09
CA PRO A 418 -22.21 12.82 35.29
C PRO A 418 -22.67 12.06 34.05
N ARG A 419 -23.94 12.22 33.68
CA ARG A 419 -24.47 11.67 32.42
C ARG A 419 -23.69 12.21 31.23
N ALA A 420 -23.63 11.47 30.14
CA ALA A 420 -22.78 11.66 28.96
C ALA A 420 -21.27 11.45 29.16
N MET A 421 -20.74 11.35 30.39
CA MET A 421 -19.31 11.10 30.60
C MET A 421 -18.85 9.74 30.05
N ALA A 422 -19.67 8.70 30.20
CA ALA A 422 -19.40 7.39 29.61
C ALA A 422 -19.38 7.45 28.07
N ALA A 423 -20.26 8.25 27.47
CA ALA A 423 -20.29 8.47 26.03
C ALA A 423 -19.04 9.20 25.56
N LEU A 424 -18.65 10.28 26.25
CA LEU A 424 -17.44 11.05 26.01
C LEU A 424 -16.18 10.18 26.10
N ALA A 425 -16.06 9.37 27.15
CA ALA A 425 -14.94 8.44 27.30
C ALA A 425 -14.90 7.39 26.17
N LYS A 426 -16.07 6.91 25.73
CA LYS A 426 -16.19 5.96 24.62
C LYS A 426 -15.75 6.56 23.28
N THR A 427 -16.10 7.82 22.98
CA THR A 427 -15.57 8.48 21.77
C THR A 427 -14.06 8.70 21.86
N LEU A 428 -13.55 9.21 22.98
CA LEU A 428 -12.11 9.41 23.18
C LEU A 428 -11.31 8.10 23.08
N SER A 429 -11.86 6.99 23.55
CA SER A 429 -11.25 5.66 23.37
C SER A 429 -11.01 5.33 21.91
N MET A 430 -11.94 5.70 21.03
CA MET A 430 -11.76 5.49 19.59
C MET A 430 -10.73 6.45 19.00
N ASP A 431 -10.60 7.66 19.55
CA ASP A 431 -9.56 8.62 19.16
C ASP A 431 -8.16 8.14 19.58
N MET A 432 -8.02 7.50 20.75
CA MET A 432 -6.76 6.89 21.19
C MET A 432 -6.34 5.69 20.36
N ARG A 433 -7.29 5.04 19.70
CA ARG A 433 -7.02 3.94 18.77
C ARG A 433 -6.67 4.44 17.38
N ALA A 434 -6.95 5.70 17.06
CA ALA A 434 -6.37 6.33 15.88
C ALA A 434 -4.90 6.62 16.19
N ASN A 435 -4.01 6.15 15.32
CA ASN A 435 -2.57 6.39 15.47
C ASN A 435 -2.21 7.85 15.10
N ASP A 436 -2.87 8.82 15.73
CA ASP A 436 -2.83 10.24 15.40
C ASP A 436 -2.76 11.09 16.70
N ALA A 437 -1.54 11.40 17.12
CA ALA A 437 -1.25 12.16 18.33
C ALA A 437 -1.80 13.60 18.26
N ALA A 438 -1.76 14.22 17.07
CA ALA A 438 -2.23 15.58 16.89
C ALA A 438 -3.75 15.67 16.94
N TRP A 439 -4.45 14.66 16.41
CA TRP A 439 -5.90 14.51 16.53
C TRP A 439 -6.35 14.34 17.98
N LEU A 440 -5.69 13.45 18.73
CA LEU A 440 -6.00 13.27 20.16
C LEU A 440 -5.73 14.55 20.96
N LYS A 441 -4.62 15.24 20.68
CA LYS A 441 -4.31 16.54 21.28
C LYS A 441 -5.39 17.59 20.99
N LEU A 442 -5.81 17.72 19.73
CA LEU A 442 -6.88 18.65 19.32
C LEU A 442 -8.19 18.38 20.07
N LYS A 443 -8.56 17.10 20.24
CA LYS A 443 -9.77 16.69 20.96
C LYS A 443 -9.69 17.05 22.44
N LEU A 444 -8.55 16.77 23.08
CA LEU A 444 -8.33 17.11 24.50
C LEU A 444 -8.29 18.63 24.72
N ASP A 445 -7.68 19.38 23.81
CA ASP A 445 -7.66 20.85 23.83
C ASP A 445 -9.08 21.42 23.70
N ALA A 446 -9.91 20.86 22.81
CA ALA A 446 -11.30 21.27 22.66
C ALA A 446 -12.12 21.04 23.95
N LEU A 447 -11.94 19.89 24.61
CA LEU A 447 -12.61 19.58 25.86
C LEU A 447 -12.15 20.45 27.03
N ALA A 448 -10.88 20.85 27.06
CA ALA A 448 -10.33 21.72 28.09
C ALA A 448 -11.00 23.11 28.12
N THR A 449 -11.66 23.52 27.03
CA THR A 449 -12.40 24.79 26.92
C THR A 449 -13.88 24.69 27.29
N VAL A 450 -14.39 23.49 27.60
CA VAL A 450 -15.80 23.31 27.97
C VAL A 450 -16.04 23.87 29.36
N ALA A 451 -16.80 24.96 29.44
CA ALA A 451 -17.20 25.59 30.68
C ALA A 451 -18.59 25.13 31.09
N GLU A 452 -18.73 24.73 32.35
CA GLU A 452 -19.99 24.38 32.98
C GLU A 452 -20.43 25.50 33.92
N GLU A 453 -21.61 25.38 34.53
CA GLU A 453 -22.22 26.45 35.33
C GLU A 453 -21.39 26.85 36.57
N ARG A 454 -20.54 25.94 37.08
CA ARG A 454 -19.70 26.18 38.25
C ARG A 454 -18.29 25.64 38.04
N ALA A 455 -17.31 26.53 38.07
CA ALA A 455 -15.91 26.15 38.19
C ALA A 455 -15.66 25.54 39.57
N PHE A 456 -14.73 24.59 39.65
CA PHE A 456 -14.33 23.94 40.90
C PHE A 456 -12.84 23.65 40.93
N GLN A 457 -12.30 23.48 42.13
CA GLN A 457 -10.91 23.06 42.31
C GLN A 457 -10.85 21.54 42.51
N MET A 458 -9.86 20.91 41.89
CA MET A 458 -9.59 19.49 42.04
C MET A 458 -8.07 19.30 42.16
N PRO A 459 -7.59 18.36 43.01
CA PRO A 459 -6.17 17.99 43.00
C PRO A 459 -5.76 17.50 41.60
N MET A 460 -4.54 17.82 41.18
CA MET A 460 -3.96 17.30 39.94
C MET A 460 -2.71 16.45 40.19
N PRO A 461 -2.50 15.36 39.42
CA PRO A 461 -1.24 14.61 39.46
C PRO A 461 -0.01 15.48 39.09
N PRO A 462 1.21 15.13 39.53
CA PRO A 462 1.55 14.00 40.40
C PRO A 462 1.46 14.31 41.91
N HIS A 463 1.46 15.58 42.30
CA HIS A 463 1.61 16.00 43.71
C HIS A 463 0.29 16.36 44.41
N GLY A 464 -0.84 16.37 43.68
CA GLY A 464 -2.15 16.67 44.24
C GLY A 464 -2.42 18.17 44.43
N GLU A 465 -1.68 19.03 43.74
CA GLU A 465 -1.88 20.49 43.83
C GLU A 465 -3.29 20.87 43.32
N PRO A 466 -4.04 21.70 44.06
CA PRO A 466 -5.38 22.09 43.66
C PRO A 466 -5.31 23.01 42.43
N ARG A 467 -5.99 22.61 41.35
CA ARG A 467 -6.13 23.40 40.13
C ARG A 467 -7.59 23.73 39.88
N LEU A 468 -7.87 24.97 39.48
CA LEU A 468 -9.21 25.43 39.13
C LEU A 468 -9.56 24.96 37.71
N PHE A 469 -10.72 24.32 37.57
CA PHE A 469 -11.29 23.85 36.31
C PHE A 469 -12.65 24.49 36.04
N PRO A 470 -12.98 24.80 34.78
CA PRO A 470 -14.25 25.41 34.42
C PRO A 470 -15.43 24.43 34.40
N GLY A 471 -15.19 23.12 34.50
CA GLY A 471 -16.23 22.08 34.47
C GLY A 471 -15.64 20.67 34.59
N VAL A 472 -16.49 19.66 34.81
CA VAL A 472 -16.07 18.27 35.01
C VAL A 472 -15.52 17.66 33.73
N VAL A 473 -16.03 18.07 32.57
CA VAL A 473 -15.47 17.70 31.25
C VAL A 473 -14.03 18.19 31.10
N ALA A 474 -13.78 19.46 31.39
CA ALA A 474 -12.44 20.05 31.28
C ALA A 474 -11.45 19.45 32.28
N ALA A 475 -11.89 19.20 33.52
CA ALA A 475 -11.09 18.51 34.53
C ALA A 475 -10.71 17.09 34.07
N THR A 476 -11.69 16.32 33.56
CA THR A 476 -11.45 14.97 33.04
C THR A 476 -10.45 14.97 31.88
N ALA A 477 -10.62 15.89 30.92
CA ALA A 477 -9.71 16.01 29.78
C ALA A 477 -8.28 16.37 30.20
N ALA A 478 -8.12 17.23 31.21
CA ALA A 478 -6.81 17.58 31.74
C ALA A 478 -6.10 16.38 32.39
N VAL A 479 -6.81 15.54 33.13
CA VAL A 479 -6.26 14.31 33.73
C VAL A 479 -5.86 13.30 32.65
N ILE A 480 -6.72 13.11 31.63
CA ILE A 480 -6.40 12.23 30.49
C ILE A 480 -5.15 12.73 29.75
N ARG A 481 -5.09 14.04 29.47
CA ARG A 481 -3.94 14.67 28.82
C ARG A 481 -2.65 14.44 29.60
N TRP A 482 -2.67 14.68 30.91
CA TRP A 482 -1.51 14.46 31.76
C TRP A 482 -1.01 13.01 31.64
N ARG A 483 -1.91 12.02 31.69
CA ARG A 483 -1.50 10.61 31.56
C ARG A 483 -0.96 10.31 30.16
N CYS A 484 -1.57 10.84 29.11
CA CYS A 484 -1.09 10.67 27.73
C CYS A 484 0.30 11.28 27.53
N GLU A 485 0.60 12.42 28.15
CA GLU A 485 1.92 13.05 28.13
C GLU A 485 2.97 12.20 28.87
N GLN A 486 2.61 11.59 30.00
CA GLN A 486 3.49 10.65 30.73
C GLN A 486 3.83 9.39 29.93
N LEU A 487 2.84 8.85 29.19
CA LEU A 487 3.05 7.74 28.25
C LEU A 487 3.80 8.18 26.98
N GLY A 488 3.89 9.49 26.75
CA GLY A 488 4.46 10.13 25.58
C GLY A 488 3.69 9.88 24.29
N ALA A 489 2.37 9.72 24.41
CA ALA A 489 1.45 9.55 23.31
C ALA A 489 1.14 10.84 22.54
N LEU A 490 1.52 12.01 23.07
CA LEU A 490 1.27 13.33 22.48
C LEU A 490 2.55 13.99 21.89
N GLN A 491 3.56 13.20 21.51
CA GLN A 491 4.78 13.71 20.87
C GLN A 491 4.48 14.26 19.46
N GLU A 492 5.03 15.44 19.15
CA GLU A 492 4.85 16.10 17.85
C GLU A 492 5.77 15.51 16.76
N GLY A 493 5.35 15.57 15.50
CA GLY A 493 6.15 15.14 14.34
C GLY A 493 5.80 13.77 13.74
N GLY A 494 4.81 13.05 14.29
CA GLY A 494 4.26 11.83 13.71
C GLY A 494 3.21 12.06 12.61
N ALA A 495 2.75 10.99 11.96
CA ALA A 495 1.68 11.07 10.96
C ALA A 495 0.34 11.48 11.59
N THR A 496 -0.46 12.29 10.86
CA THR A 496 -1.72 12.87 11.35
C THR A 496 -2.93 12.59 10.43
N PRO A 497 -3.21 11.31 10.12
CA PRO A 497 -4.15 10.92 9.07
C PRO A 497 -5.60 11.36 9.32
N VAL A 498 -6.04 11.46 10.57
CA VAL A 498 -7.40 11.91 10.90
C VAL A 498 -7.48 13.43 10.80
N LEU A 499 -6.48 14.12 11.34
CA LEU A 499 -6.41 15.58 11.33
C LEU A 499 -6.28 16.12 9.88
N ASP A 500 -5.49 15.46 9.05
CA ASP A 500 -5.29 15.82 7.63
C ASP A 500 -6.53 15.55 6.77
N ALA A 501 -7.42 14.66 7.24
CA ALA A 501 -8.69 14.37 6.59
C ALA A 501 -9.82 15.33 6.99
N MET A 502 -9.57 16.35 7.82
CA MET A 502 -10.58 17.35 8.14
C MET A 502 -10.78 18.34 6.99
N PHE A 503 -12.04 18.64 6.64
CA PHE A 503 -12.32 19.77 5.73
C PHE A 503 -12.23 21.13 6.43
N SER A 504 -12.30 21.18 7.77
CA SER A 504 -12.12 22.41 8.55
C SER A 504 -11.72 22.12 10.00
N ARG A 505 -10.63 22.74 10.48
CA ARG A 505 -10.18 22.64 11.89
C ARG A 505 -11.02 23.46 12.86
N GLU A 506 -11.51 24.62 12.42
CA GLU A 506 -12.47 25.43 13.16
C GLU A 506 -13.90 25.17 12.68
N GLU A 507 -14.89 25.56 13.47
CA GLU A 507 -16.28 25.48 13.04
C GLU A 507 -16.52 26.50 11.90
N PRO A 508 -17.00 26.07 10.71
CA PRO A 508 -17.24 26.99 9.61
C PRO A 508 -18.18 28.14 10.03
N ARG A 509 -17.76 29.40 9.84
CA ARG A 509 -18.55 30.57 10.27
C ARG A 509 -19.57 30.96 9.22
N THR A 510 -20.76 31.37 9.66
CA THR A 510 -21.84 31.83 8.78
C THR A 510 -21.84 33.36 8.68
N GLY A 511 -22.11 33.88 7.49
CA GLY A 511 -22.34 35.32 7.30
C GLY A 511 -23.69 35.77 7.90
N THR A 512 -24.05 37.03 7.65
CA THR A 512 -25.31 37.63 8.13
C THR A 512 -26.57 36.94 7.60
N SER A 513 -26.47 36.19 6.50
CA SER A 513 -27.58 35.40 5.94
C SER A 513 -27.85 34.08 6.67
N GLY A 514 -27.00 33.65 7.61
CA GLY A 514 -27.15 32.39 8.35
C GLY A 514 -26.74 31.13 7.54
N THR A 515 -27.03 29.94 8.09
CA THR A 515 -26.93 28.65 7.38
C THR A 515 -28.20 27.82 7.58
N LEU A 516 -28.36 26.76 6.80
CA LEU A 516 -29.32 25.70 7.08
C LEU A 516 -28.87 24.90 8.31
N ALA A 517 -29.78 24.74 9.26
CA ALA A 517 -29.61 23.87 10.42
C ALA A 517 -30.82 22.95 10.53
N TRP A 518 -30.56 21.69 10.87
CA TRP A 518 -31.60 20.74 11.22
C TRP A 518 -31.77 20.74 12.73
N ALA A 519 -33.01 20.84 13.21
CA ALA A 519 -33.33 20.87 14.63
C ALA A 519 -34.41 19.84 14.97
N VAL A 520 -34.27 19.19 16.12
CA VAL A 520 -35.27 18.25 16.65
C VAL A 520 -35.35 18.35 18.17
N ASP A 521 -36.56 18.27 18.71
CA ASP A 521 -36.78 18.27 20.16
C ASP A 521 -36.67 16.86 20.74
N VAL A 522 -35.99 16.77 21.88
CA VAL A 522 -35.80 15.54 22.65
C VAL A 522 -36.35 15.77 24.05
N ALA A 523 -37.30 14.93 24.43
CA ALA A 523 -37.87 14.89 25.77
C ALA A 523 -37.62 13.51 26.39
N ASN A 524 -36.84 13.45 27.46
CA ASN A 524 -36.66 12.25 28.26
C ASN A 524 -37.35 12.45 29.63
N PRO A 525 -38.56 11.90 29.82
CA PRO A 525 -39.31 12.08 31.06
C PRO A 525 -38.68 11.33 32.26
N ALA A 526 -37.89 10.27 32.02
CA ALA A 526 -37.27 9.50 33.10
C ALA A 526 -36.22 10.33 33.86
N SER A 527 -35.55 11.24 33.16
CA SER A 527 -34.52 12.12 33.72
C SER A 527 -34.87 13.61 33.69
N GLY A 528 -36.06 13.97 33.21
CA GLY A 528 -36.53 15.35 33.11
C GLY A 528 -35.80 16.21 32.06
N GLU A 529 -35.17 15.61 31.06
CA GLU A 529 -34.49 16.37 30.00
C GLU A 529 -35.50 16.84 28.96
N GLU A 530 -35.39 18.09 28.54
CA GLU A 530 -36.22 18.71 27.50
C GLU A 530 -35.39 19.76 26.77
N PHE A 531 -34.91 19.42 25.58
CA PHE A 531 -33.97 20.24 24.83
C PHE A 531 -34.06 19.99 23.33
N THR A 532 -33.56 20.94 22.56
CA THR A 532 -33.45 20.85 21.10
C THR A 532 -32.03 20.47 20.71
N VAL A 533 -31.90 19.45 19.87
CA VAL A 533 -30.65 19.09 19.18
C VAL A 533 -30.59 19.86 17.87
N THR A 534 -29.51 20.62 17.65
CA THR A 534 -29.28 21.36 16.40
C THR A 534 -28.04 20.82 15.68
N LEU A 535 -28.20 20.47 14.40
CA LEU A 535 -27.10 20.14 13.49
C LEU A 535 -26.90 21.28 12.51
N LYS A 536 -25.73 21.90 12.58
CA LYS A 536 -25.29 22.90 11.61
C LYS A 536 -24.78 22.19 10.37
N GLU A 537 -25.27 22.58 9.20
CA GLU A 537 -24.94 21.94 7.94
C GLU A 537 -24.06 22.82 7.05
N VAL A 538 -23.18 22.17 6.27
CA VAL A 538 -22.31 22.79 5.27
C VAL A 538 -22.51 22.10 3.93
N GLN A 539 -22.37 22.86 2.85
CA GLN A 539 -22.36 22.34 1.48
C GLN A 539 -20.92 22.11 1.04
N LEU A 540 -20.61 20.88 0.66
CA LEU A 540 -19.32 20.51 0.07
C LEU A 540 -19.51 20.25 -1.43
N PRO A 541 -18.55 20.60 -2.29
CA PRO A 541 -18.64 20.35 -3.72
C PRO A 541 -18.79 18.84 -3.99
N ALA A 542 -19.79 18.47 -4.78
CA ALA A 542 -19.98 17.12 -5.29
C ALA A 542 -19.21 16.99 -6.61
N GLY A 543 -18.33 15.98 -6.73
CA GLY A 543 -17.74 15.64 -8.03
C GLY A 543 -18.81 15.14 -9.02
N GLU A 544 -18.59 15.34 -10.32
CA GLU A 544 -19.43 14.75 -11.37
C GLU A 544 -19.39 13.22 -11.22
N GLY A 545 -20.52 12.58 -10.86
CA GLY A 545 -20.64 11.11 -10.79
C GLY A 545 -21.08 10.53 -9.43
N GLY A 546 -21.17 11.33 -8.36
CA GLY A 546 -21.64 10.83 -7.06
C GLY A 546 -23.17 10.63 -7.04
N GLY A 547 -23.63 9.40 -6.75
CA GLY A 547 -25.06 9.02 -6.61
C GLY A 547 -25.79 9.63 -5.40
N TYR A 548 -25.38 10.81 -4.96
CA TYR A 548 -26.04 11.60 -3.92
C TYR A 548 -27.17 12.44 -4.53
N VAL A 549 -28.18 12.78 -3.74
CA VAL A 549 -29.23 13.73 -4.13
C VAL A 549 -28.59 15.12 -4.27
N THR A 550 -28.07 15.42 -5.46
CA THR A 550 -27.57 16.75 -5.79
C THR A 550 -28.75 17.67 -6.04
N ARG A 551 -28.87 18.78 -5.29
CA ARG A 551 -29.75 19.86 -5.70
C ARG A 551 -29.08 20.56 -6.88
N GLN A 552 -29.62 20.35 -8.09
CA GLN A 552 -29.17 21.07 -9.26
C GLN A 552 -29.38 22.58 -9.04
N THR A 553 -28.32 23.35 -9.28
CA THR A 553 -28.41 24.80 -9.46
C THR A 553 -28.04 25.10 -10.91
N GLU A 554 -28.66 26.14 -11.48
CA GLU A 554 -28.33 26.67 -12.79
C GLU A 554 -26.84 27.03 -12.82
N GLY A 555 -25.98 26.15 -13.36
CA GLY A 555 -24.52 26.34 -13.35
C GLY A 555 -23.63 25.10 -13.17
N GLY A 556 -24.17 23.88 -13.12
CA GLY A 556 -23.41 22.66 -13.44
C GLY A 556 -22.53 22.01 -12.36
N ALA A 557 -22.35 22.60 -11.17
CA ALA A 557 -21.66 21.94 -10.05
C ALA A 557 -22.66 21.48 -8.97
N GLY A 558 -22.72 20.16 -8.69
CA GLY A 558 -23.51 19.61 -7.60
C GLY A 558 -22.88 19.88 -6.23
N TYR A 559 -23.68 19.89 -5.17
CA TYR A 559 -23.18 19.97 -3.77
C TYR A 559 -23.81 18.86 -2.93
N ILE A 560 -23.06 18.35 -1.95
CA ILE A 560 -23.55 17.44 -0.91
C ILE A 560 -23.63 18.23 0.40
N THR A 561 -24.79 18.21 1.03
CA THR A 561 -25.00 18.81 2.35
C THR A 561 -24.61 17.81 3.43
N ARG A 562 -23.77 18.23 4.38
CA ARG A 562 -23.35 17.41 5.53
C ARG A 562 -23.41 18.19 6.84
N PRO A 563 -23.77 17.55 7.96
CA PRO A 563 -23.59 18.15 9.27
C PRO A 563 -22.10 18.41 9.53
N CYS A 564 -21.76 19.60 10.05
CA CYS A 564 -20.40 19.98 10.44
C CYS A 564 -20.26 20.32 11.93
N ALA A 565 -21.37 20.54 12.64
CA ALA A 565 -21.38 20.73 14.08
C ALA A 565 -22.73 20.31 14.67
N ILE A 566 -22.71 19.94 15.95
CA ILE A 566 -23.89 19.64 16.77
C ILE A 566 -23.89 20.54 18.00
N GLY A 567 -25.07 21.00 18.41
CA GLY A 567 -25.27 21.78 19.62
C GLY A 567 -26.61 21.46 20.28
N PHE A 568 -26.74 21.86 21.54
CA PHE A 568 -27.92 21.60 22.37
C PHE A 568 -28.43 22.89 23.03
N SER A 569 -29.75 23.07 23.08
CA SER A 569 -30.40 24.20 23.74
C SER A 569 -31.61 23.74 24.55
N GLY A 570 -31.72 24.15 25.81
CA GLY A 570 -32.78 23.73 26.73
C GLY A 570 -32.22 23.07 27.99
N ASN A 571 -32.99 22.15 28.58
CA ASN A 571 -32.62 21.42 29.78
C ASN A 571 -31.96 20.07 29.42
N TYR A 572 -30.64 19.99 29.56
CA TYR A 572 -29.83 18.80 29.27
C TYR A 572 -28.58 18.74 30.18
N PRO A 573 -27.97 17.55 30.38
CA PRO A 573 -26.73 17.40 31.12
C PRO A 573 -25.59 18.15 30.46
N ARG A 574 -24.93 19.07 31.19
CA ARG A 574 -23.83 19.90 30.65
C ARG A 574 -22.65 19.13 30.11
N ALA A 575 -22.40 17.91 30.58
CA ALA A 575 -21.37 17.05 30.01
C ALA A 575 -21.64 16.66 28.53
N LEU A 576 -22.88 16.79 28.03
CA LEU A 576 -23.19 16.68 26.61
C LEU A 576 -22.51 17.77 25.78
N ASP A 577 -22.17 18.94 26.34
CA ASP A 577 -21.40 19.96 25.62
C ASP A 577 -20.01 19.43 25.23
N GLY A 578 -19.39 18.63 26.10
CA GLY A 578 -18.16 17.90 25.78
C GLY A 578 -18.35 16.93 24.61
N LEU A 579 -19.42 16.12 24.65
CA LEU A 579 -19.75 15.20 23.57
C LEU A 579 -20.02 15.96 22.25
N ALA A 580 -20.73 17.09 22.31
CA ALA A 580 -21.00 17.93 21.16
C ALA A 580 -19.72 18.48 20.52
N ARG A 581 -18.75 18.91 21.32
CA ARG A 581 -17.43 19.36 20.82
C ARG A 581 -16.69 18.24 20.10
N LEU A 582 -16.67 17.03 20.68
CA LEU A 582 -16.01 15.88 20.05
C LEU A 582 -16.71 15.49 18.75
N LEU A 583 -18.03 15.29 18.77
CA LEU A 583 -18.80 14.92 17.59
C LEU A 583 -18.71 15.99 16.50
N SER A 584 -18.69 17.28 16.85
CA SER A 584 -18.49 18.36 15.87
C SER A 584 -17.12 18.28 15.19
N LEU A 585 -16.06 17.90 15.90
CA LEU A 585 -14.77 17.60 15.27
C LEU A 585 -14.86 16.37 14.35
N ASP A 586 -15.53 15.29 14.80
CA ASP A 586 -15.71 14.06 13.99
C ASP A 586 -16.53 14.31 12.71
N MET A 587 -17.56 15.15 12.78
CA MET A 587 -18.39 15.54 11.63
C MET A 587 -17.60 16.31 10.57
N ARG A 588 -16.48 16.93 10.96
CA ARG A 588 -15.60 17.70 10.07
C ARG A 588 -14.55 16.85 9.35
N VAL A 589 -14.53 15.54 9.61
CA VAL A 589 -13.71 14.57 8.87
C VAL A 589 -14.40 14.24 7.53
N LEU A 590 -13.63 14.31 6.44
CA LEU A 590 -14.10 14.10 5.07
C LEU A 590 -14.68 12.68 4.89
N ASP A 591 -14.08 11.65 5.50
CA ASP A 591 -14.60 10.28 5.43
C ASP A 591 -15.87 10.10 6.30
N PRO A 592 -17.07 9.90 5.72
CA PRO A 592 -18.29 9.70 6.51
C PRO A 592 -18.26 8.40 7.32
N ALA A 593 -17.40 7.44 6.98
CA ALA A 593 -17.26 6.21 7.75
C ALA A 593 -16.75 6.47 9.17
N TRP A 594 -15.95 7.53 9.37
CA TRP A 594 -15.43 7.94 10.67
C TRP A 594 -16.55 8.33 11.64
N ILE A 595 -17.38 9.32 11.27
CA ILE A 595 -18.51 9.76 12.09
C ILE A 595 -19.56 8.65 12.22
N GLY A 596 -19.81 7.87 11.16
CA GLY A 596 -20.72 6.73 11.22
C GLY A 596 -20.30 5.71 12.28
N MET A 597 -19.01 5.34 12.32
CA MET A 597 -18.47 4.43 13.34
C MET A 597 -18.67 4.96 14.76
N LYS A 598 -18.37 6.25 14.99
CA LYS A 598 -18.56 6.93 16.29
C LYS A 598 -20.01 6.84 16.75
N LEU A 599 -20.96 7.19 15.87
CA LEU A 599 -22.39 7.17 16.18
C LEU A 599 -22.90 5.75 16.46
N ARG A 600 -22.49 4.75 15.68
CA ARG A 600 -22.88 3.34 15.92
C ARG A 600 -22.45 2.84 17.28
N LYS A 601 -21.24 3.18 17.75
CA LYS A 601 -20.76 2.78 19.08
C LYS A 601 -21.53 3.49 20.21
N LEU A 602 -22.20 4.63 19.95
CA LEU A 602 -23.02 5.34 20.92
C LEU A 602 -24.45 4.78 21.08
N LEU A 603 -24.96 4.01 20.11
CA LEU A 603 -26.32 3.45 20.14
C LEU A 603 -26.62 2.55 21.35
N ASN A 604 -25.59 1.95 21.93
CA ASN A 604 -25.71 1.02 23.07
C ASN A 604 -25.13 1.58 24.37
N VAL A 605 -24.92 2.90 24.46
CA VAL A 605 -24.49 3.53 25.73
C VAL A 605 -25.68 3.58 26.66
N GLY A 606 -25.57 2.91 27.81
CA GLY A 606 -26.54 3.00 28.91
C GLY A 606 -26.14 4.11 29.89
N GLU A 607 -27.14 4.80 30.43
CA GLU A 607 -26.94 5.81 31.47
C GLU A 607 -27.85 5.50 32.68
N PRO A 608 -27.42 5.82 33.91
CA PRO A 608 -28.28 5.73 35.09
C PRO A 608 -29.57 6.54 34.87
N LEU A 609 -30.73 5.89 35.00
CA LEU A 609 -32.06 6.47 34.78
C LEU A 609 -32.26 7.12 33.39
N GLY A 610 -31.40 6.81 32.41
CA GLY A 610 -31.44 7.42 31.09
C GLY A 610 -32.34 6.70 30.08
N HIS A 611 -32.85 5.51 30.39
CA HIS A 611 -33.67 4.74 29.46
C HIS A 611 -35.08 5.32 29.34
N PHE A 612 -35.61 5.40 28.13
CA PHE A 612 -36.93 5.99 27.89
C PHE A 612 -37.52 5.53 26.55
N MET A 613 -38.85 5.59 26.44
CA MET A 613 -39.56 5.31 25.19
C MET A 613 -39.52 6.55 24.31
N ALA A 614 -39.06 6.39 23.07
CA ALA A 614 -39.11 7.44 22.06
C ALA A 614 -39.41 6.89 20.66
N PRO A 615 -39.94 7.71 19.73
CA PRO A 615 -40.19 7.31 18.35
C PRO A 615 -38.94 6.75 17.67
N VAL A 616 -39.11 5.76 16.80
CA VAL A 616 -38.04 5.34 15.88
C VAL A 616 -38.04 6.33 14.71
N PRO A 617 -36.95 7.07 14.46
CA PRO A 617 -36.93 8.04 13.36
C PRO A 617 -37.25 7.38 12.02
N GLY A 618 -38.19 7.98 11.28
CA GLY A 618 -38.70 7.45 10.00
C GLY A 618 -39.87 6.46 10.12
N GLU A 619 -40.27 6.06 11.33
CA GLU A 619 -41.33 5.08 11.55
C GLU A 619 -42.45 5.61 12.47
N ARG A 620 -43.63 4.98 12.42
CA ARG A 620 -44.75 5.30 13.32
C ARG A 620 -44.68 4.61 14.69
N ARG A 621 -43.70 3.72 14.91
CA ARG A 621 -43.54 2.98 16.17
C ARG A 621 -42.60 3.71 17.14
N GLN A 622 -42.77 3.41 18.43
CA GLN A 622 -41.83 3.82 19.48
C GLN A 622 -41.09 2.59 20.00
N GLN A 623 -39.89 2.79 20.54
CA GLN A 623 -39.12 1.75 21.21
C GLN A 623 -38.41 2.29 22.43
N LEU A 624 -37.94 1.37 23.28
CA LEU A 624 -37.15 1.71 24.46
C LEU A 624 -35.70 1.98 24.04
N TRP A 625 -35.20 3.17 24.32
CA TRP A 625 -33.80 3.55 24.11
C TRP A 625 -33.02 3.44 25.41
N PRO A 626 -31.74 3.03 25.38
CA PRO A 626 -30.95 2.80 26.60
C PRO A 626 -30.47 4.10 27.29
N SER A 627 -30.39 5.20 26.55
CA SER A 627 -30.04 6.53 27.06
C SER A 627 -30.46 7.65 26.10
N THR A 628 -30.45 8.88 26.58
CA THR A 628 -30.59 10.09 25.76
C THR A 628 -29.47 10.19 24.71
N VAL A 629 -28.24 9.84 25.07
CA VAL A 629 -27.11 9.80 24.12
C VAL A 629 -27.37 8.82 22.97
N ALA A 630 -27.87 7.62 23.27
CA ALA A 630 -28.18 6.62 22.25
C ALA A 630 -29.27 7.12 21.29
N TYR A 631 -30.29 7.81 21.83
CA TYR A 631 -31.34 8.42 21.02
C TYR A 631 -30.81 9.58 20.14
N ILE A 632 -29.97 10.45 20.69
CA ILE A 632 -29.27 11.50 19.91
C ILE A 632 -28.46 10.86 18.77
N ALA A 633 -27.69 9.80 19.04
CA ALA A 633 -26.90 9.12 18.02
C ALA A 633 -27.79 8.56 16.90
N ARG A 634 -28.95 7.98 17.24
CA ARG A 634 -29.94 7.53 16.24
C ARG A 634 -30.49 8.69 15.41
N LEU A 635 -30.85 9.79 16.04
CA LEU A 635 -31.36 11.00 15.39
C LEU A 635 -30.34 11.58 14.40
N VAL A 636 -29.07 11.63 14.79
CA VAL A 636 -27.98 12.08 13.92
C VAL A 636 -27.80 11.11 12.75
N ILE A 637 -27.75 9.79 12.98
CA ILE A 637 -27.69 8.78 11.90
C ILE A 637 -28.85 8.97 10.92
N HIS A 638 -30.08 9.14 11.43
CA HIS A 638 -31.25 9.37 10.59
C HIS A 638 -31.12 10.65 9.76
N ARG A 639 -30.60 11.75 10.33
CA ARG A 639 -30.35 12.96 9.55
C ARG A 639 -29.30 12.74 8.47
N TYR A 640 -28.22 12.03 8.75
CA TYR A 640 -27.23 11.63 7.74
C TYR A 640 -27.85 10.76 6.64
N ALA A 641 -28.80 9.88 6.97
CA ALA A 641 -29.54 9.08 6.02
C ALA A 641 -30.49 9.90 5.14
N MET A 642 -31.21 10.87 5.71
CA MET A 642 -32.02 11.84 4.96
C MET A 642 -31.20 12.66 3.96
N LEU A 643 -29.93 12.93 4.29
CA LEU A 643 -28.98 13.65 3.43
C LEU A 643 -28.30 12.73 2.40
N GLY A 644 -28.58 11.43 2.44
CA GLY A 644 -27.99 10.44 1.53
C GLY A 644 -26.52 10.15 1.79
N VAL A 645 -25.98 10.46 2.98
CA VAL A 645 -24.55 10.30 3.31
C VAL A 645 -24.26 8.97 3.97
N LEU A 646 -25.10 8.57 4.92
CA LEU A 646 -25.10 7.26 5.56
C LEU A 646 -26.39 6.51 5.21
N ASP A 647 -26.46 5.20 5.44
CA ASP A 647 -27.70 4.45 5.46
C ASP A 647 -28.39 4.55 6.84
N ASP A 648 -29.59 3.99 6.97
CA ASP A 648 -30.33 3.98 8.24
C ASP A 648 -29.60 3.23 9.37
N ASN A 649 -28.57 2.44 9.08
CA ASN A 649 -27.76 1.74 10.07
C ASN A 649 -26.48 2.53 10.43
N GLY A 650 -26.26 3.70 9.81
CA GLY A 650 -25.11 4.56 10.05
C GLY A 650 -23.86 4.15 9.26
N PHE A 651 -23.99 3.37 8.19
CA PHE A 651 -22.91 3.00 7.28
C PHE A 651 -22.83 3.93 6.08
N PRO A 652 -21.64 4.26 5.54
CA PRO A 652 -21.50 5.12 4.38
C PRO A 652 -22.13 4.51 3.12
N LEU A 653 -22.82 5.34 2.32
CA LEU A 653 -23.42 4.90 1.05
C LEU A 653 -22.41 4.85 -0.11
N ASN A 654 -21.34 5.66 -0.09
CA ASN A 654 -20.22 5.61 -1.03
C ASN A 654 -18.87 5.75 -0.28
N ALA A 655 -17.79 5.24 -0.87
CA ALA A 655 -16.43 5.42 -0.34
C ALA A 655 -16.01 6.90 -0.40
N MET A 656 -15.56 7.46 0.74
CA MET A 656 -15.03 8.83 0.92
C MET A 656 -15.96 10.02 0.59
N GLY A 657 -17.15 9.79 0.04
CA GLY A 657 -18.27 10.74 -0.06
C GLY A 657 -18.04 12.11 -0.72
N ILE A 658 -16.83 12.44 -1.20
CA ILE A 658 -16.48 13.77 -1.73
C ILE A 658 -15.39 13.69 -2.82
N LEU A 659 -15.44 12.77 -3.79
CA LEU A 659 -14.94 12.96 -5.18
C LEU A 659 -14.79 11.63 -5.94
N GLN A 660 -15.26 11.66 -7.19
CA GLN A 660 -14.54 11.16 -8.35
C GLN A 660 -13.98 12.44 -9.03
N PRO A 661 -12.70 12.50 -9.47
CA PRO A 661 -12.14 13.69 -10.09
C PRO A 661 -12.88 14.04 -11.40
N PRO A 662 -12.93 15.32 -11.82
CA PRO A 662 -13.60 15.72 -13.05
C PRO A 662 -12.94 15.04 -14.26
N ALA A 663 -13.76 14.51 -15.17
CA ALA A 663 -13.27 14.06 -16.47
C ALA A 663 -12.89 15.28 -17.30
N ASP A 664 -11.62 15.40 -17.68
CA ASP A 664 -11.18 16.40 -18.64
C ASP A 664 -11.89 16.16 -19.98
N LYS A 665 -12.90 16.98 -20.25
CA LYS A 665 -13.55 17.05 -21.56
C LYS A 665 -12.66 17.81 -22.53
N ALA A 666 -11.65 17.12 -23.07
CA ALA A 666 -11.23 17.25 -24.48
C ALA A 666 -10.04 16.32 -24.82
N ARG A 667 -10.33 15.09 -25.24
CA ARG A 667 -9.99 14.51 -26.56
C ARG A 667 -10.25 13.00 -26.54
N HIS A 668 -11.22 12.58 -27.35
CA HIS A 668 -11.59 11.18 -27.54
C HIS A 668 -10.53 10.41 -28.32
N ALA A 669 -10.10 9.25 -27.76
CA ALA A 669 -9.97 7.99 -28.48
C ALA A 669 -9.91 6.83 -27.44
N ASP A 670 -11.05 6.15 -27.30
CA ASP A 670 -11.33 4.82 -26.75
C ASP A 670 -10.34 4.18 -25.75
N THR A 671 -10.55 4.48 -24.47
CA THR A 671 -10.23 3.56 -23.36
C THR A 671 -11.47 3.45 -22.46
N ALA A 672 -12.02 2.24 -22.36
CA ALA A 672 -13.16 1.95 -21.49
C ALA A 672 -12.70 2.00 -20.02
N ALA A 673 -12.87 3.15 -19.38
CA ALA A 673 -12.61 3.37 -17.97
C ALA A 673 -13.44 2.39 -17.11
N ALA A 674 -12.75 1.48 -16.43
CA ALA A 674 -13.36 0.46 -15.57
C ALA A 674 -14.03 1.09 -14.34
N ALA A 675 -15.29 0.72 -14.12
CA ALA A 675 -16.00 1.00 -12.88
C ALA A 675 -15.38 0.20 -11.71
N PRO A 676 -15.33 0.77 -10.49
CA PRO A 676 -14.75 0.08 -9.33
C PRO A 676 -15.58 -1.15 -8.96
N MET A 677 -14.94 -2.33 -8.89
CA MET A 677 -15.56 -3.52 -8.34
C MET A 677 -15.58 -3.45 -6.81
N ALA A 678 -16.80 -3.49 -6.27
CA ALA A 678 -17.12 -3.58 -4.86
C ALA A 678 -16.70 -4.94 -4.27
N GLY A 679 -15.96 -4.93 -3.16
CA GLY A 679 -15.79 -6.10 -2.29
C GLY A 679 -17.09 -6.45 -1.54
N THR A 680 -17.08 -7.51 -0.74
CA THR A 680 -18.21 -7.79 0.14
C THR A 680 -18.36 -6.71 1.21
N ARG A 681 -19.60 -6.48 1.63
CA ARG A 681 -19.94 -5.42 2.58
C ARG A 681 -19.35 -5.76 3.95
N CYS A 682 -18.53 -4.88 4.49
CA CYS A 682 -17.98 -5.04 5.83
C CYS A 682 -19.06 -4.91 6.90
N PRO A 683 -19.20 -5.87 7.84
CA PRO A 683 -20.15 -5.75 8.93
C PRO A 683 -19.79 -4.65 9.94
N GLU A 684 -18.51 -4.26 10.03
CA GLU A 684 -18.01 -3.25 10.97
C GLU A 684 -18.08 -1.82 10.41
N CYS A 685 -17.66 -1.57 9.15
CA CYS A 685 -17.65 -0.23 8.55
C CYS A 685 -18.61 -0.03 7.38
N GLY A 686 -19.28 -1.07 6.89
CA GLY A 686 -20.28 -0.98 5.83
C GLY A 686 -19.73 -0.71 4.42
N ASN A 687 -18.44 -0.42 4.29
CA ASN A 687 -17.78 -0.31 2.99
C ASN A 687 -17.70 -1.67 2.30
N HIS A 688 -17.81 -1.65 0.98
CA HIS A 688 -17.63 -2.80 0.10
C HIS A 688 -16.15 -3.09 -0.14
N THR A 689 -15.43 -3.38 0.94
CA THR A 689 -13.96 -3.45 0.98
C THR A 689 -13.44 -4.64 1.79
N VAL A 690 -14.29 -5.64 2.07
CA VAL A 690 -13.83 -6.91 2.63
C VAL A 690 -13.14 -7.73 1.55
N ILE A 691 -11.91 -8.14 1.85
CA ILE A 691 -11.04 -9.01 1.06
C ILE A 691 -10.65 -10.23 1.90
N HIS A 692 -10.07 -11.27 1.33
CA HIS A 692 -9.46 -12.35 2.12
C HIS A 692 -7.95 -12.12 2.21
N LYS A 693 -7.42 -12.07 3.44
CA LYS A 693 -6.01 -11.85 3.75
C LYS A 693 -5.58 -12.86 4.82
N ASP A 694 -4.52 -13.63 4.55
CA ASP A 694 -3.97 -14.62 5.48
C ASP A 694 -4.97 -15.70 5.96
N GLY A 695 -5.88 -16.12 5.06
CA GLY A 695 -6.95 -17.08 5.39
C GLY A 695 -8.17 -16.46 6.08
N CYS A 696 -8.12 -15.18 6.49
CA CYS A 696 -9.23 -14.50 7.16
C CYS A 696 -9.89 -13.46 6.25
N GLU A 697 -11.20 -13.27 6.40
CA GLU A 697 -11.86 -12.06 5.89
C GLU A 697 -11.22 -10.82 6.55
N PHE A 698 -10.81 -9.83 5.77
CA PHE A 698 -10.17 -8.59 6.22
C PHE A 698 -10.77 -7.40 5.49
N CYS A 699 -11.28 -6.39 6.20
CA CYS A 699 -11.76 -5.16 5.58
C CYS A 699 -10.64 -4.14 5.40
N THR A 700 -10.31 -3.77 4.16
CA THR A 700 -9.26 -2.77 3.89
C THR A 700 -9.64 -1.36 4.31
N ALA A 701 -10.93 -1.07 4.47
CA ALA A 701 -11.36 0.25 4.93
C ALA A 701 -11.25 0.43 6.44
N CYS A 702 -11.50 -0.60 7.26
CA CYS A 702 -11.54 -0.44 8.72
C CYS A 702 -10.75 -1.45 9.52
N GLY A 703 -10.08 -2.41 8.87
CA GLY A 703 -9.30 -3.45 9.52
C GLY A 703 -10.11 -4.54 10.22
N TYR A 704 -11.42 -4.67 9.94
CA TYR A 704 -12.24 -5.79 10.44
C TYR A 704 -11.62 -7.13 10.03
N ILE A 705 -11.51 -8.07 10.97
CA ILE A 705 -11.11 -9.46 10.71
C ILE A 705 -12.34 -10.34 10.94
N GLY A 706 -12.81 -11.03 9.90
CA GLY A 706 -13.95 -11.94 9.91
C GLY A 706 -13.51 -13.41 9.97
N ALA A 707 -14.30 -14.30 9.39
CA ALA A 707 -14.04 -15.74 9.48
C ALA A 707 -12.67 -16.11 8.87
N CYS A 708 -11.92 -16.97 9.56
CA CYS A 708 -10.64 -17.51 9.12
C CYS A 708 -10.83 -18.96 8.64
N GLY A 709 -10.43 -19.27 7.41
CA GLY A 709 -10.53 -20.56 6.74
C GLY A 709 -9.27 -20.96 6.01
#